data_AF-A0A3N5XN31-F1
#
_entry.id   AF-A0A3N5XN31-F1
#
_cell.length_a   1.000
_cell.length_b   1.000
_cell.length_c   1.000
_cell.angle_alpha   90.00
_cell.angle_beta   90.00
_cell.angle_gamma   90.00
#
_symmetry.space_group_name_H-M   'P 1'
#
loop_
_entity.id
_entity.type
_entity.pdbx_description
1 polymer ?
#
loop_
_entity_poly.entity_id
_entity_poly.type
_entity_poly.pdbx_seq_one_letter_code
_entity_poly.pdbx_strand_id
1 'polypeptide(L)'
;MDGHRRSLRAAHLASVVVDLNSPAGLRVPTQAAAFTLALALPLATAIFFCSGCGGSDSGTNPPPPVDEGVTLADTTIDASADTVTFTIPGELTLVIPAGAAPAGTKLKIVRPDEEYIPADSLRTPVEVYDVTLGSLAAFDPPLEVTIHYDTTEAASEIPNAVGAAWYNEDAGAWSIYPGAVVDTLARTVRFTTNHLTKLSRWRLSKFTDWRSTLHFDIYWVESGIHAPVSDAVYNHKPAWHVGTDPDYIQDLAYYLEQAYDSCQAKGLTVHSGRISVYVQHMQDNGETSFFGYLTICNHVQGVTVPRPTHEELQATAAHEFMHYVQDYYYVQLFSDYTTKWWLEATATLADRIVNPTKSWFESYDYSNLQVDNYMHKAWDDCASDPAWYVAGGFLTYLSAHRIGTHASPAEIIKQGGANGPSYIRTALDGYLKTSLSSPGIGPEFHDYIVWAYQGSGPIRLQNPAPSATAMPADLPIRLANGETETAKTSFPRLSARVAKVVLNDNEDWPLAHRLAIRAKTVPASMKAYAYAVEPGGVVRYLAALAGGDSLVTQLRLRPGPAGETRVDVLLINQSKDDAATPEIEFDLNRLVSVALGVNEKIDGRCLDLHGNQVRATLNGVLFGGEGAAVTGHVQTAEDWSFEYPTRTLEVKVNGAAFGGAIRNPRVVFTEPTETIVDSLATAGWMWEWLEYTTGQMSLRDHETEEWSHPTFSGNEATASGLYSVWGFEVRASARSRYTWLNGGETESAERTYNFRVYTNY
;
A
#
# COMPACT_ATOMS: atom_id res chain seq x y z
N MET A 1 46.93 32.44 -45.07
CA MET A 1 47.61 31.46 -45.92
C MET A 1 47.38 30.11 -45.28
N ASP A 2 46.65 29.26 -46.01
CA ASP A 2 46.54 27.79 -46.00
C ASP A 2 46.48 27.05 -44.65
N GLY A 3 45.50 26.21 -44.34
CA GLY A 3 44.46 25.61 -45.16
C GLY A 3 44.31 24.12 -44.83
N HIS A 4 43.06 23.72 -44.55
CA HIS A 4 42.47 22.35 -44.61
C HIS A 4 42.66 21.38 -43.43
N ARG A 5 41.73 20.47 -43.10
CA ARG A 5 40.25 20.33 -43.16
C ARG A 5 39.92 18.87 -42.78
N ARG A 6 38.75 18.66 -42.13
CA ARG A 6 37.89 17.43 -42.05
C ARG A 6 38.33 16.31 -41.08
N SER A 7 37.43 15.57 -40.41
CA SER A 7 35.97 15.38 -40.56
C SER A 7 35.26 14.96 -39.26
N LEU A 8 34.07 15.53 -39.04
CA LEU A 8 32.98 14.97 -38.23
C LEU A 8 32.37 13.73 -38.89
N ARG A 9 31.99 12.71 -38.10
CA ARG A 9 31.08 11.64 -38.53
C ARG A 9 29.71 11.85 -37.88
N ALA A 10 28.70 12.07 -38.72
CA ALA A 10 27.29 12.03 -38.38
C ALA A 10 26.80 10.57 -38.39
N ALA A 11 25.91 10.22 -37.46
CA ALA A 11 25.19 8.95 -37.45
C ALA A 11 23.85 9.08 -38.20
N HIS A 12 23.54 8.05 -38.98
CA HIS A 12 22.45 7.97 -39.93
C HIS A 12 21.07 7.85 -39.27
N LEU A 13 20.15 8.74 -39.65
CA LEU A 13 18.70 8.51 -39.62
C LEU A 13 18.32 7.70 -40.86
N ALA A 14 17.73 6.52 -40.65
CA ALA A 14 17.16 5.70 -41.72
C ALA A 14 15.74 6.19 -42.02
N SER A 15 15.55 6.79 -43.20
CA SER A 15 14.25 7.09 -43.78
C SER A 15 13.68 5.82 -44.44
N VAL A 16 12.52 5.36 -43.98
CA VAL A 16 11.74 4.32 -44.66
C VAL A 16 10.93 4.99 -45.78
N VAL A 17 11.29 4.68 -47.02
CA VAL A 17 10.52 5.00 -48.23
C VAL A 17 9.61 3.79 -48.49
N VAL A 18 8.29 3.99 -48.41
CA VAL A 18 7.32 2.97 -48.83
C VAL A 18 7.03 3.17 -50.31
N ASP A 19 7.52 2.24 -51.11
CA ASP A 19 7.24 2.13 -52.54
C ASP A 19 5.94 1.35 -52.74
N LEU A 20 4.91 2.00 -53.29
CA LEU A 20 3.62 1.41 -53.63
C LEU A 20 3.61 1.09 -55.12
N ASN A 21 3.97 -0.13 -55.52
CA ASN A 21 3.52 -0.71 -56.79
C ASN A 21 3.65 -2.24 -56.87
N SER A 22 2.57 -2.86 -57.35
CA SER A 22 2.44 -4.18 -57.99
C SER A 22 1.93 -5.39 -57.13
N PRO A 23 1.22 -6.35 -57.76
CA PRO A 23 -0.02 -6.91 -57.23
C PRO A 23 -0.03 -8.43 -57.04
N ALA A 24 -0.61 -8.90 -55.93
CA ALA A 24 -1.24 -10.21 -55.77
C ALA A 24 -1.97 -10.16 -54.41
N GLY A 25 -3.29 -10.29 -54.29
CA GLY A 25 -4.09 -11.39 -54.80
C GLY A 25 -4.48 -12.30 -53.64
N LEU A 26 -5.28 -11.81 -52.68
CA LEU A 26 -5.94 -12.66 -51.69
C LEU A 26 -7.36 -12.16 -51.41
N ARG A 27 -8.34 -13.04 -51.68
CA ARG A 27 -9.78 -12.83 -51.49
C ARG A 27 -10.18 -13.17 -50.05
N VAL A 28 -10.93 -12.29 -49.39
CA VAL A 28 -11.80 -12.61 -48.24
C VAL A 28 -13.05 -11.72 -48.37
N PRO A 29 -14.27 -12.21 -48.04
CA PRO A 29 -15.49 -11.77 -48.71
C PRO A 29 -16.15 -10.55 -48.06
N THR A 30 -16.84 -9.84 -48.95
CA THR A 30 -17.81 -8.78 -48.75
C THR A 30 -18.90 -9.09 -47.72
N GLN A 31 -19.09 -8.22 -46.74
CA GLN A 31 -20.42 -7.74 -46.40
C GLN A 31 -20.40 -6.22 -46.27
N ALA A 32 -21.22 -5.60 -47.10
CA ALA A 32 -21.45 -4.17 -47.17
C ALA A 32 -22.55 -3.79 -46.17
N ALA A 33 -22.35 -2.69 -45.45
CA ALA A 33 -23.43 -1.80 -45.06
C ALA A 33 -22.89 -0.38 -45.04
N ALA A 34 -23.38 0.41 -45.98
CA ALA A 34 -23.14 1.84 -46.07
C ALA A 34 -23.74 2.55 -44.85
N PHE A 35 -23.00 3.49 -44.27
CA PHE A 35 -23.62 4.55 -43.46
C PHE A 35 -23.06 5.91 -43.88
N THR A 36 -24.02 6.77 -44.17
CA THR A 36 -23.93 8.10 -44.75
C THR A 36 -23.24 9.07 -43.80
N LEU A 37 -22.26 9.82 -44.32
CA LEU A 37 -21.61 10.95 -43.65
C LEU A 37 -22.59 12.14 -43.61
N ALA A 38 -23.19 12.41 -42.45
CA ALA A 38 -23.96 13.62 -42.22
C ALA A 38 -23.08 14.64 -41.46
N LEU A 39 -22.84 15.79 -42.09
CA LEU A 39 -22.28 16.98 -41.44
C LEU A 39 -23.17 17.38 -40.25
N ALA A 40 -22.58 17.51 -39.07
CA ALA A 40 -23.19 18.17 -37.92
C ALA A 40 -22.44 19.48 -37.63
N LEU A 41 -23.16 20.60 -37.77
CA LEU A 41 -22.81 21.91 -37.23
C LEU A 41 -22.74 21.85 -35.70
N PRO A 42 -21.84 22.58 -35.01
CA PRO A 42 -21.92 22.73 -33.57
C PRO A 42 -22.95 23.81 -33.22
N LEU A 43 -24.02 23.41 -32.54
CA LEU A 43 -24.96 24.31 -31.88
C LEU A 43 -24.34 24.72 -30.54
N ALA A 44 -23.93 25.98 -30.43
CA ALA A 44 -23.44 26.58 -29.20
C ALA A 44 -24.55 26.54 -28.13
N THR A 45 -24.33 25.74 -27.08
CA THR A 45 -25.19 25.70 -25.91
C THR A 45 -24.54 26.57 -24.83
N ALA A 46 -25.10 27.76 -24.59
CA ALA A 46 -24.75 28.59 -23.45
C ALA A 46 -25.26 27.91 -22.18
N ILE A 47 -24.34 27.37 -21.37
CA ILE A 47 -24.64 26.87 -20.03
C ILE A 47 -24.44 28.02 -19.05
N PHE A 48 -25.54 28.60 -18.59
CA PHE A 48 -25.55 29.47 -17.41
C PHE A 48 -25.44 28.59 -16.16
N PHE A 49 -24.29 28.61 -15.47
CA PHE A 49 -24.20 28.14 -14.10
C PHE A 49 -24.71 29.24 -13.16
N CYS A 50 -25.97 29.15 -12.78
CA CYS A 50 -26.49 29.81 -11.59
C CYS A 50 -26.41 28.81 -10.42
N SER A 51 -25.32 28.82 -9.67
CA SER A 51 -25.26 28.19 -8.35
C SER A 51 -25.51 29.26 -7.29
N GLY A 52 -26.77 29.38 -6.89
CA GLY A 52 -27.17 30.10 -5.69
C GLY A 52 -28.01 29.18 -4.82
N CYS A 53 -27.58 28.99 -3.56
CA CYS A 53 -28.42 29.17 -2.37
C CYS A 53 -27.60 28.96 -1.08
N GLY A 54 -27.41 30.06 -0.35
CA GLY A 54 -26.82 30.12 0.99
C GLY A 54 -26.64 31.57 1.44
N GLY A 55 -27.73 32.32 1.60
CA GLY A 55 -27.73 33.62 2.31
C GLY A 55 -27.45 33.41 3.81
N SER A 56 -26.94 34.36 4.58
CA SER A 56 -27.08 35.81 4.47
C SER A 56 -25.93 36.51 5.20
N ASP A 57 -25.19 37.36 4.49
CA ASP A 57 -24.79 38.67 5.01
C ASP A 57 -24.70 39.62 3.82
N SER A 58 -25.54 40.65 3.84
CA SER A 58 -25.61 41.69 2.82
C SER A 58 -24.41 42.63 2.94
N GLY A 59 -23.21 42.12 2.64
CA GLY A 59 -22.08 42.92 2.23
C GLY A 59 -22.35 43.39 0.80
N THR A 60 -22.35 44.70 0.60
CA THR A 60 -22.33 45.33 -0.73
C THR A 60 -21.39 44.58 -1.66
N ASN A 61 -21.84 44.27 -2.89
CA ASN A 61 -20.95 43.84 -3.96
C ASN A 61 -19.67 44.69 -3.88
N PRO A 62 -18.46 44.09 -3.87
CA PRO A 62 -17.25 44.87 -4.00
C PRO A 62 -17.44 45.78 -5.21
N PRO A 63 -17.13 47.08 -5.12
CA PRO A 63 -17.07 47.90 -6.31
C PRO A 63 -16.20 47.20 -7.37
N PRO A 64 -16.44 47.41 -8.68
CA PRO A 64 -15.54 46.90 -9.71
C PRO A 64 -14.11 47.27 -9.32
N PRO A 65 -13.12 46.37 -9.50
CA PRO A 65 -11.77 46.58 -9.00
C PRO A 65 -11.32 47.95 -9.47
N VAL A 66 -11.20 48.88 -8.53
CA VAL A 66 -10.58 50.16 -8.79
C VAL A 66 -9.15 49.79 -9.19
N ASP A 67 -8.64 50.34 -10.28
CA ASP A 67 -7.22 50.19 -10.61
C ASP A 67 -6.41 50.90 -9.52
N GLU A 68 -6.18 50.22 -8.41
CA GLU A 68 -5.50 50.72 -7.23
C GLU A 68 -4.00 50.62 -7.50
N GLY A 69 -3.44 51.75 -7.95
CA GLY A 69 -2.04 51.89 -8.31
C GLY A 69 -1.77 53.05 -9.25
N VAL A 70 -0.50 53.22 -9.62
CA VAL A 70 -0.05 54.26 -10.55
C VAL A 70 -0.19 53.76 -11.99
N THR A 71 -1.05 54.40 -12.79
CA THR A 71 -1.11 54.14 -14.23
C THR A 71 0.14 54.70 -14.90
N LEU A 72 1.00 53.82 -15.41
CA LEU A 72 2.24 54.18 -16.11
C LEU A 72 2.02 54.38 -17.60
N ALA A 73 1.07 53.64 -18.17
CA ALA A 73 0.66 53.76 -19.56
C ALA A 73 -0.83 53.46 -19.72
N ASP A 74 -1.50 54.25 -20.55
CA ASP A 74 -2.84 53.99 -21.07
C ASP A 74 -2.86 54.54 -22.51
N THR A 75 -2.72 53.65 -23.49
CA THR A 75 -2.55 54.02 -24.90
C THR A 75 -3.20 52.98 -25.83
N THR A 76 -3.20 53.26 -27.13
CA THR A 76 -3.61 52.29 -28.15
C THR A 76 -2.41 51.89 -29.01
N ILE A 77 -2.37 50.62 -29.38
CA ILE A 77 -1.33 50.05 -30.24
C ILE A 77 -1.92 49.40 -31.48
N ASP A 78 -1.06 49.17 -32.47
CA ASP A 78 -1.37 48.38 -33.65
C ASP A 78 -0.23 47.40 -33.92
N ALA A 79 -0.43 46.14 -33.52
CA ALA A 79 0.49 45.05 -33.82
C ALA A 79 -0.12 44.11 -34.87
N SER A 80 -1.05 44.58 -35.72
CA SER A 80 -1.76 43.71 -36.66
C SER A 80 -0.86 43.22 -37.81
N ALA A 81 0.08 44.05 -38.25
CA ALA A 81 1.00 43.75 -39.35
C ALA A 81 2.48 43.80 -38.96
N ASP A 82 2.84 44.62 -37.96
CA ASP A 82 4.23 44.86 -37.55
C ASP A 82 4.41 44.58 -36.05
N THR A 83 5.64 44.27 -35.65
CA THR A 83 5.99 44.13 -34.23
C THR A 83 6.05 45.50 -33.58
N VAL A 84 5.38 45.66 -32.44
CA VAL A 84 5.39 46.88 -31.63
C VAL A 84 6.30 46.70 -30.43
N THR A 85 7.22 47.64 -30.23
CA THR A 85 8.01 47.72 -28.98
C THR A 85 7.53 48.92 -28.18
N PHE A 86 6.96 48.66 -27.00
CA PHE A 86 6.57 49.68 -26.03
C PHE A 86 7.62 49.75 -24.93
N THR A 87 8.00 50.94 -24.47
CA THR A 87 9.04 51.10 -23.45
C THR A 87 8.66 52.20 -22.46
N ILE A 88 8.69 51.87 -21.18
CA ILE A 88 8.67 52.77 -20.04
C ILE A 88 10.13 52.90 -19.58
N PRO A 89 10.79 54.06 -19.81
CA PRO A 89 12.22 54.20 -19.57
C PRO A 89 12.64 53.82 -18.15
N GLY A 90 13.60 52.89 -18.05
CA GLY A 90 14.15 52.44 -16.76
C GLY A 90 13.26 51.47 -15.99
N GLU A 91 12.14 51.04 -16.57
CA GLU A 91 11.15 50.20 -15.88
C GLU A 91 10.81 48.93 -16.65
N LEU A 92 10.18 49.07 -17.82
CA LEU A 92 9.60 47.95 -18.55
C LEU A 92 9.73 48.17 -20.06
N THR A 93 10.16 47.14 -20.77
CA THR A 93 10.02 47.03 -22.22
C THR A 93 9.11 45.85 -22.55
N LEU A 94 8.10 46.08 -23.38
CA LEU A 94 7.16 45.08 -23.87
C LEU A 94 7.25 45.01 -25.39
N VAL A 95 7.60 43.84 -25.93
CA VAL A 95 7.65 43.56 -27.37
C VAL A 95 6.44 42.70 -27.73
N ILE A 96 5.58 43.26 -28.59
CA ILE A 96 4.32 42.68 -29.02
C ILE A 96 4.48 42.28 -30.49
N PRO A 97 4.61 40.98 -30.79
CA PRO A 97 4.89 40.53 -32.15
C PRO A 97 3.73 40.82 -33.10
N ALA A 98 4.05 40.91 -34.39
CA ALA A 98 3.06 41.06 -35.46
C ALA A 98 2.00 39.94 -35.38
N GLY A 99 0.73 40.32 -35.47
CA GLY A 99 -0.44 39.45 -35.34
C GLY A 99 -0.97 39.30 -33.92
N ALA A 100 -0.23 39.68 -32.87
CA ALA A 100 -0.65 39.43 -31.48
C ALA A 100 -1.77 40.37 -30.98
N ALA A 101 -1.94 41.56 -31.58
CA ALA A 101 -3.00 42.49 -31.23
C ALA A 101 -3.49 43.30 -32.44
N PRO A 102 -4.81 43.39 -32.68
CA PRO A 102 -5.35 44.17 -33.79
C PRO A 102 -5.13 45.68 -33.61
N ALA A 103 -5.24 46.43 -34.70
CA ALA A 103 -5.16 47.89 -34.69
C ALA A 103 -6.19 48.50 -33.72
N GLY A 104 -5.72 49.42 -32.88
CA GLY A 104 -6.56 50.11 -31.89
C GLY A 104 -6.74 49.36 -30.58
N THR A 105 -5.99 48.28 -30.33
CA THR A 105 -6.02 47.56 -29.06
C THR A 105 -5.48 48.45 -27.95
N LYS A 106 -6.20 48.55 -26.83
CA LYS A 106 -5.83 49.36 -25.68
C LYS A 106 -4.74 48.66 -24.86
N LEU A 107 -3.54 49.24 -24.76
CA LEU A 107 -2.50 48.82 -23.84
C LEU A 107 -2.59 49.66 -22.56
N LYS A 108 -2.70 49.00 -21.42
CA LYS A 108 -2.64 49.66 -20.12
C LYS A 108 -1.67 48.93 -19.20
N ILE A 109 -0.81 49.71 -18.53
CA ILE A 109 0.19 49.23 -17.58
C ILE A 109 0.01 50.01 -16.29
N VAL A 110 -0.28 49.29 -15.21
CA VAL A 110 -0.46 49.84 -13.86
C VAL A 110 0.65 49.27 -12.97
N ARG A 111 1.24 50.09 -12.12
CA ARG A 111 2.03 49.63 -10.98
C ARG A 111 1.11 49.58 -9.76
N PRO A 112 0.73 48.40 -9.25
CA PRO A 112 -0.12 48.29 -8.08
C PRO A 112 0.54 48.93 -6.84
N ASP A 113 -0.26 49.47 -5.92
CA ASP A 113 0.25 49.87 -4.62
C ASP A 113 0.67 48.62 -3.80
N GLU A 114 1.60 48.80 -2.87
CA GLU A 114 2.25 47.69 -2.13
C GLU A 114 1.24 46.79 -1.39
N GLU A 115 0.15 47.37 -0.87
CA GLU A 115 -0.91 46.63 -0.17
C GLU A 115 -1.72 45.68 -1.08
N TYR A 116 -1.67 45.88 -2.40
CA TYR A 116 -2.35 45.04 -3.40
C TYR A 116 -1.42 44.07 -4.11
N ILE A 117 -0.15 44.02 -3.71
CA ILE A 117 0.79 43.00 -4.18
C ILE A 117 0.59 41.76 -3.31
N PRO A 118 0.10 40.63 -3.88
CA PRO A 118 -0.06 39.40 -3.10
C PRO A 118 1.30 38.97 -2.54
N ALA A 119 1.35 38.61 -1.26
CA ALA A 119 2.58 38.12 -0.65
C ALA A 119 2.97 36.75 -1.23
N ASP A 120 4.27 36.48 -1.30
CA ASP A 120 4.82 35.14 -1.57
C ASP A 120 5.57 34.65 -0.33
N SER A 121 5.38 33.36 0.00
CA SER A 121 5.93 32.78 1.23
C SER A 121 7.43 32.51 1.16
N LEU A 122 8.05 32.56 -0.01
CA LEU A 122 9.47 32.23 -0.22
C LEU A 122 10.26 33.39 -0.83
N ARG A 123 9.61 34.16 -1.71
CA ARG A 123 10.19 35.23 -2.51
C ARG A 123 9.52 36.54 -2.18
N THR A 124 10.17 37.64 -2.55
CA THR A 124 9.56 38.96 -2.51
C THR A 124 9.33 39.39 -3.95
N PRO A 125 8.08 39.51 -4.42
CA PRO A 125 7.76 40.20 -5.66
C PRO A 125 8.23 41.65 -5.56
N VAL A 126 8.95 42.11 -6.56
CA VAL A 126 9.50 43.46 -6.71
C VAL A 126 9.17 43.95 -8.12
N GLU A 127 9.07 45.27 -8.32
CA GLU A 127 8.69 45.87 -9.60
C GLU A 127 7.48 45.16 -10.24
N VAL A 128 6.34 45.23 -9.57
CA VAL A 128 5.10 44.57 -10.03
C VAL A 128 4.37 45.46 -11.03
N TYR A 129 3.96 44.87 -12.14
CA TYR A 129 3.19 45.52 -13.19
C TYR A 129 1.95 44.70 -13.51
N ASP A 130 0.78 45.33 -13.44
CA ASP A 130 -0.46 44.79 -14.00
C ASP A 130 -0.58 45.29 -15.45
N VAL A 131 -0.44 44.37 -16.41
CA VAL A 131 -0.40 44.68 -17.83
C VAL A 131 -1.67 44.13 -18.47
N THR A 132 -2.42 44.97 -19.17
CA THR A 132 -3.62 44.57 -19.91
C THR A 132 -3.53 45.02 -21.36
N LEU A 133 -3.95 44.15 -22.27
CA LEU A 133 -3.95 44.40 -23.71
C LEU A 133 -5.34 44.16 -24.30
N GLY A 134 -6.20 45.17 -24.20
CA GLY A 134 -7.61 45.10 -24.57
C GLY A 134 -8.37 44.08 -23.72
N SER A 135 -9.13 43.21 -24.37
CA SER A 135 -9.79 42.05 -23.76
C SER A 135 -9.11 40.73 -24.13
N LEU A 136 -7.85 40.77 -24.58
CA LEU A 136 -7.11 39.58 -24.99
C LEU A 136 -6.58 38.86 -23.75
N ALA A 137 -6.84 37.56 -23.66
CA ALA A 137 -6.39 36.71 -22.56
C ALA A 137 -5.20 35.80 -22.92
N ALA A 138 -4.94 35.60 -24.22
CA ALA A 138 -3.88 34.73 -24.70
C ALA A 138 -3.20 35.28 -25.96
N PHE A 139 -1.93 34.93 -26.17
CA PHE A 139 -1.09 35.41 -27.26
C PHE A 139 -0.34 34.26 -27.94
N ASP A 140 -0.46 34.17 -29.26
CA ASP A 140 0.34 33.30 -30.12
C ASP A 140 0.63 34.06 -31.44
N PRO A 141 1.89 34.49 -31.70
CA PRO A 141 3.10 34.22 -30.92
C PRO A 141 3.15 34.95 -29.55
N PRO A 142 3.96 34.46 -28.59
CA PRO A 142 4.05 35.02 -27.24
C PRO A 142 4.70 36.42 -27.22
N LEU A 143 4.36 37.21 -26.20
CA LEU A 143 4.94 38.51 -25.92
C LEU A 143 6.32 38.35 -25.27
N GLU A 144 7.26 39.28 -25.52
CA GLU A 144 8.52 39.37 -24.77
C GLU A 144 8.46 40.57 -23.81
N VAL A 145 8.81 40.32 -22.55
CA VAL A 145 8.80 41.30 -21.46
C VAL A 145 10.21 41.42 -20.91
N THR A 146 10.67 42.66 -20.73
CA THR A 146 11.92 42.97 -20.03
C THR A 146 11.63 43.93 -18.88
N ILE A 147 11.89 43.50 -17.64
CA ILE A 147 11.79 44.34 -16.43
C ILE A 147 13.18 44.84 -16.08
N HIS A 148 13.32 46.15 -15.89
CA HIS A 148 14.55 46.80 -15.44
C HIS A 148 14.50 47.01 -13.92
N TYR A 149 15.64 46.92 -13.24
CA TYR A 149 15.72 47.12 -11.78
C TYR A 149 16.88 48.01 -11.34
N ASP A 150 16.71 48.65 -10.18
CA ASP A 150 17.67 49.63 -9.66
C ASP A 150 18.99 48.99 -9.17
N THR A 151 20.02 49.81 -9.27
CA THR A 151 21.45 49.63 -9.10
C THR A 151 21.92 49.60 -7.64
N THR A 152 21.07 50.01 -6.71
CA THR A 152 21.41 50.17 -5.29
C THR A 152 21.23 48.89 -4.48
N GLU A 153 20.50 47.91 -5.02
CA GLU A 153 20.45 46.56 -4.45
C GLU A 153 21.80 45.86 -4.72
N ALA A 154 22.49 45.44 -3.64
CA ALA A 154 23.67 44.61 -3.78
C ALA A 154 23.29 43.35 -4.56
N ALA A 155 24.08 43.02 -5.59
CA ALA A 155 23.92 41.74 -6.27
C ALA A 155 24.06 40.64 -5.21
N SER A 156 23.00 39.86 -5.02
CA SER A 156 23.06 38.70 -4.13
C SER A 156 24.12 37.74 -4.68
N GLU A 157 25.00 37.25 -3.82
CA GLU A 157 25.95 36.20 -4.18
C GLU A 157 25.24 34.86 -4.42
N ILE A 158 24.00 34.73 -3.94
CA ILE A 158 23.14 33.57 -4.09
C ILE A 158 22.69 33.43 -5.56
N PRO A 159 23.01 32.31 -6.26
CA PRO A 159 22.53 32.02 -7.60
C PRO A 159 21.01 31.97 -7.65
N ASN A 160 20.44 32.45 -8.77
CA ASN A 160 19.00 32.53 -8.97
C ASN A 160 18.25 33.29 -7.87
N ALA A 161 18.92 34.21 -7.15
CA ALA A 161 18.27 35.08 -6.18
C ALA A 161 17.36 36.14 -6.80
N VAL A 162 17.31 36.21 -8.12
CA VAL A 162 16.44 37.10 -8.89
C VAL A 162 15.85 36.29 -10.04
N GLY A 163 14.59 36.55 -10.37
CA GLY A 163 13.93 35.96 -11.54
C GLY A 163 12.67 36.72 -11.91
N ALA A 164 11.84 36.14 -12.79
CA ALA A 164 10.52 36.67 -13.11
C ALA A 164 9.42 35.72 -12.66
N ALA A 165 8.28 36.28 -12.28
CA ALA A 165 7.07 35.57 -11.91
C ALA A 165 5.83 36.29 -12.44
N TRP A 166 4.73 35.54 -12.48
CA TRP A 166 3.39 36.05 -12.73
C TRP A 166 2.45 35.59 -11.62
N TYR A 167 1.43 36.40 -11.32
CA TYR A 167 0.43 36.03 -10.35
C TYR A 167 -0.67 35.20 -11.01
N ASN A 168 -0.77 33.94 -10.59
CA ASN A 168 -1.82 33.04 -11.02
C ASN A 168 -3.08 33.31 -10.19
N GLU A 169 -4.02 34.05 -10.79
CA GLU A 169 -5.25 34.46 -10.10
C GLU A 169 -6.14 33.28 -9.72
N ASP A 170 -6.16 32.21 -10.53
CA ASP A 170 -6.92 30.99 -10.24
C ASP A 170 -6.33 30.23 -9.03
N ALA A 171 -5.01 30.20 -8.92
CA ALA A 171 -4.31 29.55 -7.82
C ALA A 171 -4.12 30.45 -6.58
N GLY A 172 -4.36 31.76 -6.72
CA GLY A 172 -4.06 32.75 -5.69
C GLY A 172 -2.58 32.81 -5.30
N ALA A 173 -1.66 32.54 -6.23
CA ALA A 173 -0.23 32.38 -5.92
C ALA A 173 0.70 32.84 -7.06
N TRP A 174 1.94 33.19 -6.72
CA TRP A 174 2.97 33.54 -7.70
C TRP A 174 3.62 32.30 -8.34
N SER A 175 3.69 32.31 -9.67
CA SER A 175 4.28 31.27 -10.51
C SER A 175 5.52 31.79 -11.24
N ILE A 176 6.59 31.01 -11.31
CA ILE A 176 7.87 31.43 -11.94
C ILE A 176 7.76 31.35 -13.46
N TYR A 177 8.48 32.22 -14.16
CA TYR A 177 8.87 32.00 -15.56
C TYR A 177 10.19 31.22 -15.63
N PRO A 178 10.18 29.89 -15.87
CA PRO A 178 11.40 29.07 -15.81
C PRO A 178 12.43 29.42 -16.88
N GLY A 179 12.02 30.09 -17.96
CA GLY A 179 12.89 30.57 -19.03
C GLY A 179 13.36 32.03 -18.88
N ALA A 180 13.15 32.65 -17.72
CA ALA A 180 13.56 34.03 -17.51
C ALA A 180 15.09 34.16 -17.57
N VAL A 181 15.57 35.13 -18.35
CA VAL A 181 16.99 35.46 -18.49
C VAL A 181 17.28 36.68 -17.62
N VAL A 182 18.12 36.49 -16.60
CA VAL A 182 18.58 37.56 -15.72
C VAL A 182 19.94 38.04 -16.22
N ASP A 183 20.03 39.32 -16.59
CA ASP A 183 21.29 39.99 -16.88
C ASP A 183 21.60 40.95 -15.72
N THR A 184 22.54 40.55 -14.87
CA THR A 184 22.95 41.34 -13.69
C THR A 184 23.79 42.56 -14.05
N LEU A 185 24.43 42.57 -15.23
CA LEU A 185 25.19 43.71 -15.72
C LEU A 185 24.28 44.76 -16.37
N ALA A 186 23.37 44.31 -17.23
CA ALA A 186 22.36 45.17 -17.86
C ALA A 186 21.20 45.53 -16.92
N ARG A 187 21.09 44.82 -15.78
CA ARG A 187 20.04 44.98 -14.76
C ARG A 187 18.65 44.76 -15.32
N THR A 188 18.50 43.64 -16.01
CA THR A 188 17.24 43.25 -16.63
C THR A 188 16.86 41.82 -16.29
N VAL A 189 15.56 41.57 -16.24
CA VAL A 189 14.99 40.24 -16.29
C VAL A 189 14.08 40.17 -17.50
N ARG A 190 14.42 39.28 -18.45
CA ARG A 190 13.69 39.11 -19.71
C ARG A 190 13.01 37.74 -19.76
N PHE A 191 11.75 37.70 -20.16
CA PHE A 191 10.98 36.47 -20.29
C PHE A 191 9.91 36.60 -21.38
N THR A 192 9.38 35.47 -21.83
CA THR A 192 8.25 35.43 -22.78
C THR A 192 6.99 34.95 -22.09
N THR A 193 5.83 35.51 -22.46
CA THR A 193 4.53 35.08 -21.94
C THR A 193 3.47 35.00 -23.03
N ASN A 194 2.58 34.01 -22.93
CA ASN A 194 1.41 33.84 -23.78
C ASN A 194 0.12 34.32 -23.11
N HIS A 195 0.20 34.96 -21.95
CA HIS A 195 -0.93 35.55 -21.23
C HIS A 195 -0.47 36.78 -20.44
N LEU A 196 -1.40 37.61 -20.00
CA LEU A 196 -1.10 38.80 -19.20
C LEU A 196 -1.91 38.79 -17.90
N THR A 197 -1.24 39.15 -16.84
CA THR A 197 -1.69 39.25 -15.44
C THR A 197 -0.71 40.20 -14.73
N LYS A 198 -0.66 40.21 -13.40
CA LYS A 198 0.42 40.84 -12.64
C LYS A 198 1.73 40.12 -12.92
N LEU A 199 2.69 40.85 -13.45
CA LEU A 199 4.06 40.42 -13.75
C LEU A 199 5.00 41.03 -12.73
N SER A 200 6.05 40.32 -12.33
CA SER A 200 7.00 40.83 -11.35
C SER A 200 8.39 40.26 -11.60
N ARG A 201 9.41 41.07 -11.28
CA ARG A 201 10.71 40.52 -10.90
C ARG A 201 10.62 40.06 -9.45
N TRP A 202 11.02 38.85 -9.12
CA TRP A 202 11.11 38.47 -7.70
C TRP A 202 12.56 38.48 -7.23
N ARG A 203 12.74 38.65 -5.92
CA ARG A 203 14.02 38.43 -5.23
C ARG A 203 13.89 37.37 -4.15
N LEU A 204 14.94 36.59 -3.96
CA LEU A 204 15.09 35.66 -2.85
C LEU A 204 15.70 36.41 -1.66
N SER A 205 14.91 36.65 -0.62
CA SER A 205 15.31 37.50 0.51
C SER A 205 15.40 36.75 1.85
N LYS A 206 14.93 35.49 1.89
CA LYS A 206 14.81 34.72 3.14
C LYS A 206 16.01 33.84 3.45
N PHE A 207 16.85 33.51 2.47
CA PHE A 207 17.93 32.55 2.60
C PHE A 207 19.28 33.28 2.66
N THR A 208 20.21 32.78 3.47
CA THR A 208 21.55 33.37 3.63
C THR A 208 22.60 32.62 2.83
N ASP A 209 22.36 31.33 2.56
CA ASP A 209 23.35 30.42 1.99
C ASP A 209 22.73 29.49 0.95
N TRP A 210 23.61 28.89 0.16
CA TRP A 210 23.23 27.93 -0.87
C TRP A 210 24.32 26.91 -1.16
N ARG A 211 23.92 25.79 -1.76
CA ARG A 211 24.78 24.78 -2.33
C ARG A 211 24.19 24.32 -3.65
N SER A 212 25.02 24.27 -4.68
CA SER A 212 24.62 23.71 -5.97
C SER A 212 25.12 22.28 -6.13
N THR A 213 24.30 21.47 -6.77
CA THR A 213 24.64 20.15 -7.30
C THR A 213 24.54 20.18 -8.82
N LEU A 214 24.44 19.02 -9.48
CA LEU A 214 24.24 18.98 -10.92
C LEU A 214 22.80 19.43 -11.26
N HIS A 215 21.82 18.95 -10.50
CA HIS A 215 20.39 19.13 -10.79
C HIS A 215 19.63 19.97 -9.76
N PHE A 216 20.27 20.41 -8.68
CA PHE A 216 19.60 21.16 -7.60
C PHE A 216 20.41 22.36 -7.13
N ASP A 217 19.71 23.45 -6.83
CA ASP A 217 20.23 24.58 -6.04
C ASP A 217 19.48 24.60 -4.70
N ILE A 218 20.19 24.35 -3.60
CA ILE A 218 19.62 24.17 -2.26
C ILE A 218 19.92 25.39 -1.42
N TYR A 219 18.90 26.03 -0.86
CA TYR A 219 18.97 27.27 -0.10
C TYR A 219 18.59 27.04 1.37
N TRP A 220 19.32 27.64 2.30
CA TRP A 220 19.02 27.59 3.74
C TRP A 220 19.40 28.90 4.45
N VAL A 221 19.10 28.98 5.75
CA VAL A 221 19.61 30.03 6.64
C VAL A 221 20.56 29.44 7.68
N GLU A 222 21.66 30.11 8.03
CA GLU A 222 22.61 29.57 9.02
C GLU A 222 22.06 29.59 10.46
N SER A 223 21.08 30.45 10.75
CA SER A 223 20.59 30.68 12.11
C SER A 223 19.09 30.99 12.18
N GLY A 224 18.54 30.87 13.39
CA GLY A 224 17.12 31.09 13.66
C GLY A 224 16.28 29.82 13.46
N ILE A 225 14.96 30.00 13.44
CA ILE A 225 14.01 28.88 13.42
C ILE A 225 14.09 28.04 12.14
N HIS A 226 14.47 28.64 11.00
CA HIS A 226 14.55 27.95 9.71
C HIS A 226 15.93 27.30 9.46
N ALA A 227 16.88 27.43 10.37
CA ALA A 227 18.20 26.83 10.19
C ALA A 227 18.13 25.31 10.23
N PRO A 228 18.89 24.59 9.39
CA PRO A 228 19.00 23.13 9.46
C PRO A 228 19.33 22.67 10.88
N VAL A 229 18.84 21.50 11.26
CA VAL A 229 19.24 20.85 12.51
C VAL A 229 20.78 20.81 12.62
N SER A 230 21.32 21.23 13.77
CA SER A 230 22.76 21.32 13.98
C SER A 230 23.45 19.97 13.81
N ASP A 231 24.68 19.95 13.30
CA ASP A 231 25.49 18.74 13.10
C ASP A 231 25.61 17.86 14.35
N ALA A 232 25.68 18.47 15.54
CA ALA A 232 25.74 17.74 16.80
C ALA A 232 24.48 16.93 17.11
N VAL A 233 23.32 17.38 16.62
CA VAL A 233 22.03 16.70 16.77
C VAL A 233 21.81 15.74 15.60
N TYR A 234 22.12 16.15 14.37
CA TYR A 234 21.96 15.32 13.17
C TYR A 234 22.87 14.09 13.18
N ASN A 235 24.15 14.30 13.56
CA ASN A 235 25.15 13.27 13.85
C ASN A 235 25.23 12.15 12.80
N HIS A 236 25.23 12.51 11.52
CA HIS A 236 25.47 11.59 10.41
C HIS A 236 26.52 12.22 9.49
N LYS A 237 27.69 11.59 9.39
CA LYS A 237 28.87 12.14 8.69
C LYS A 237 29.59 11.08 7.85
N PRO A 238 28.96 10.62 6.75
CA PRO A 238 29.55 9.69 5.81
C PRO A 238 30.77 10.30 5.08
N ALA A 239 31.56 9.43 4.43
CA ALA A 239 32.83 9.83 3.80
C ALA A 239 32.70 10.80 2.61
N TRP A 240 31.50 10.96 2.04
CA TRP A 240 31.23 11.90 0.96
C TRP A 240 30.96 13.34 1.45
N HIS A 241 30.86 13.56 2.76
CA HIS A 241 30.78 14.91 3.31
C HIS A 241 32.10 15.65 3.12
N VAL A 242 32.02 16.85 2.53
CA VAL A 242 33.15 17.72 2.21
C VAL A 242 32.80 19.17 2.48
N GLY A 243 33.78 19.93 2.98
CA GLY A 243 33.63 21.36 3.25
C GLY A 243 33.01 21.67 4.61
N THR A 244 32.35 22.82 4.69
CA THR A 244 31.81 23.40 5.94
C THR A 244 30.30 23.53 5.97
N ASP A 245 29.60 23.13 4.90
CA ASP A 245 28.14 23.15 4.86
C ASP A 245 27.58 22.21 5.94
N PRO A 246 26.39 22.50 6.51
CA PRO A 246 25.78 21.63 7.52
C PRO A 246 25.65 20.19 7.00
N ASP A 247 25.93 19.20 7.86
CA ASP A 247 25.90 17.77 7.49
C ASP A 247 24.51 17.39 6.91
N TYR A 248 23.43 18.01 7.42
CA TYR A 248 22.06 17.88 6.91
C TYR A 248 21.91 18.29 5.44
N ILE A 249 22.48 19.45 5.06
CA ILE A 249 22.40 19.99 3.71
C ILE A 249 23.21 19.12 2.74
N GLN A 250 24.35 18.59 3.18
CA GLN A 250 25.18 17.72 2.38
C GLN A 250 24.49 16.39 2.06
N ASP A 251 23.77 15.82 3.02
CA ASP A 251 22.97 14.61 2.78
C ASP A 251 21.72 14.88 1.94
N LEU A 252 21.02 16.01 2.16
CA LEU A 252 19.91 16.40 1.29
C LEU A 252 20.36 16.51 -0.17
N ALA A 253 21.50 17.16 -0.42
CA ALA A 253 22.11 17.26 -1.75
C ALA A 253 22.40 15.88 -2.36
N TYR A 254 22.98 14.98 -1.57
CA TYR A 254 23.32 13.63 -2.01
C TYR A 254 22.09 12.75 -2.27
N TYR A 255 21.03 12.87 -1.45
CA TYR A 255 19.81 12.08 -1.59
C TYR A 255 18.93 12.57 -2.74
N LEU A 256 18.87 13.87 -3.00
CA LEU A 256 18.16 14.40 -4.17
C LEU A 256 18.81 13.97 -5.49
N GLU A 257 20.14 13.97 -5.57
CA GLU A 257 20.85 13.47 -6.76
C GLU A 257 20.61 11.97 -6.97
N GLN A 258 20.60 11.16 -5.90
CA GLN A 258 20.20 9.76 -5.99
C GLN A 258 18.76 9.58 -6.46
N ALA A 259 17.84 10.43 -5.99
CA ALA A 259 16.45 10.39 -6.41
C ALA A 259 16.31 10.72 -7.90
N TYR A 260 17.01 11.76 -8.36
CA TYR A 260 17.11 12.14 -9.76
C TYR A 260 17.61 10.98 -10.63
N ASP A 261 18.79 10.45 -10.31
CA ASP A 261 19.44 9.39 -11.08
C ASP A 261 18.57 8.13 -11.11
N SER A 262 17.95 7.78 -9.99
CA SER A 262 17.09 6.59 -9.89
C SER A 262 15.82 6.74 -10.73
N CYS A 263 15.13 7.88 -10.66
CA CYS A 263 13.96 8.15 -11.48
C CYS A 263 14.32 8.12 -12.97
N GLN A 264 15.42 8.78 -13.36
CA GLN A 264 15.90 8.78 -14.74
C GLN A 264 16.24 7.36 -15.22
N ALA A 265 16.95 6.57 -14.41
CA ALA A 265 17.33 5.20 -14.73
C ALA A 265 16.11 4.26 -14.86
N LYS A 266 14.99 4.57 -14.20
CA LYS A 266 13.71 3.87 -14.37
C LYS A 266 12.88 4.36 -15.56
N GLY A 267 13.42 5.30 -16.35
CA GLY A 267 12.75 5.86 -17.52
C GLY A 267 11.57 6.75 -17.16
N LEU A 268 11.62 7.39 -16.00
CA LEU A 268 10.73 8.50 -15.67
C LEU A 268 11.30 9.79 -16.27
N THR A 269 10.40 10.68 -16.68
CA THR A 269 10.75 12.01 -17.17
C THR A 269 11.18 12.84 -15.96
N VAL A 270 12.41 13.35 -16.02
CA VAL A 270 13.00 14.22 -15.00
C VAL A 270 13.32 15.57 -15.62
N HIS A 271 13.40 16.60 -14.79
CA HIS A 271 13.73 17.95 -15.24
C HIS A 271 15.14 18.02 -15.84
N SER A 272 15.33 18.82 -16.89
CA SER A 272 16.63 18.99 -17.55
C SER A 272 17.45 20.15 -16.98
N GLY A 273 16.82 21.06 -16.24
CA GLY A 273 17.47 22.19 -15.57
C GLY A 273 17.77 21.89 -14.09
N ARG A 274 18.14 22.93 -13.34
CA ARG A 274 18.27 22.86 -11.89
C ARG A 274 16.95 23.19 -11.21
N ILE A 275 16.60 22.41 -10.20
CA ILE A 275 15.43 22.62 -9.36
C ILE A 275 15.87 23.37 -8.11
N SER A 276 15.13 24.42 -7.75
CA SER A 276 15.34 25.13 -6.48
C SER A 276 14.77 24.32 -5.32
N VAL A 277 15.55 24.18 -4.25
CA VAL A 277 15.18 23.47 -3.02
C VAL A 277 15.32 24.42 -1.84
N TYR A 278 14.27 24.63 -1.08
CA TYR A 278 14.24 25.53 0.06
C TYR A 278 14.19 24.74 1.36
N VAL A 279 15.17 24.93 2.24
CA VAL A 279 15.20 24.30 3.56
C VAL A 279 14.69 25.28 4.60
N GLN A 280 13.57 24.95 5.25
CA GLN A 280 12.93 25.84 6.22
C GLN A 280 12.12 25.08 7.27
N HIS A 281 11.83 25.74 8.39
CA HIS A 281 10.90 25.19 9.38
C HIS A 281 9.47 25.07 8.84
N MET A 282 8.89 23.88 8.97
CA MET A 282 7.54 23.51 8.53
C MET A 282 6.87 22.56 9.52
N GLN A 283 5.55 22.42 9.41
CA GLN A 283 4.81 21.39 10.14
C GLN A 283 4.94 20.00 9.49
N ASP A 284 5.03 19.97 8.16
CA ASP A 284 5.25 18.75 7.38
C ASP A 284 6.75 18.55 7.09
N ASN A 285 7.13 17.36 6.65
CA ASN A 285 8.50 17.02 6.28
C ASN A 285 8.92 17.66 4.94
N GLY A 286 7.98 17.91 4.04
CA GLY A 286 8.25 18.53 2.74
C GLY A 286 6.99 19.08 2.08
N GLU A 287 7.21 19.83 1.00
CA GLU A 287 6.16 20.31 0.10
C GLU A 287 6.75 20.55 -1.29
N THR A 288 6.00 20.22 -2.34
CA THR A 288 6.43 20.41 -3.73
C THR A 288 5.48 21.33 -4.50
N SER A 289 6.04 22.30 -5.22
CA SER A 289 5.31 23.19 -6.10
C SER A 289 5.30 22.66 -7.54
N PHE A 290 4.15 22.78 -8.23
CA PHE A 290 3.98 22.37 -9.63
C PHE A 290 5.03 22.97 -10.57
N PHE A 291 5.93 22.13 -11.10
CA PHE A 291 7.11 22.48 -11.90
C PHE A 291 7.96 23.63 -11.34
N GLY A 292 7.85 23.91 -10.05
CA GLY A 292 8.45 25.07 -9.41
C GLY A 292 9.68 24.68 -8.63
N TYR A 293 9.47 24.36 -7.37
CA TYR A 293 10.50 24.15 -6.37
C TYR A 293 10.11 23.03 -5.41
N LEU A 294 11.10 22.54 -4.67
CA LEU A 294 10.95 21.64 -3.54
C LEU A 294 11.14 22.45 -2.26
N THR A 295 10.38 22.15 -1.22
CA THR A 295 10.61 22.65 0.13
C THR A 295 10.80 21.47 1.05
N ILE A 296 11.85 21.47 1.85
CA ILE A 296 12.17 20.40 2.79
C ILE A 296 12.24 20.99 4.18
N CYS A 297 11.61 20.33 5.15
CA CYS A 297 11.69 20.74 6.53
C CYS A 297 13.14 20.78 6.99
N ASN A 298 13.52 21.75 7.81
CA ASN A 298 14.86 21.85 8.38
C ASN A 298 15.14 20.79 9.48
N HIS A 299 14.12 20.02 9.86
CA HIS A 299 14.20 18.93 10.82
C HIS A 299 13.10 17.89 10.54
N VAL A 300 13.35 16.99 9.59
CA VAL A 300 12.43 15.88 9.28
C VAL A 300 12.32 14.86 10.40
N GLN A 301 11.15 14.27 10.56
CA GLN A 301 10.86 13.27 11.59
C GLN A 301 9.96 12.15 11.06
N GLY A 302 10.17 10.94 11.58
CA GLY A 302 9.31 9.80 11.26
C GLY A 302 7.91 9.97 11.85
N VAL A 303 6.89 9.60 11.06
CA VAL A 303 5.48 9.88 11.38
C VAL A 303 4.94 8.97 12.48
N THR A 304 5.21 7.66 12.39
CA THR A 304 4.69 6.65 13.32
C THR A 304 5.79 5.98 14.14
N VAL A 305 6.98 5.80 13.56
CA VAL A 305 8.13 5.17 14.19
C VAL A 305 9.28 6.17 14.19
N PRO A 306 9.84 6.55 15.36
CA PRO A 306 11.01 7.40 15.42
C PRO A 306 12.21 6.73 14.75
N ARG A 307 12.93 7.49 13.93
CA ARG A 307 14.11 7.01 13.18
C ARG A 307 15.24 8.03 13.19
N PRO A 308 16.47 7.60 12.85
CA PRO A 308 17.54 8.54 12.58
C PRO A 308 17.12 9.54 11.50
N THR A 309 17.31 10.83 11.76
CA THR A 309 16.88 11.93 10.88
C THR A 309 17.42 11.79 9.45
N HIS A 310 18.61 11.21 9.25
CA HIS A 310 19.16 11.00 7.91
C HIS A 310 18.39 9.96 7.09
N GLU A 311 17.83 8.92 7.71
CA GLU A 311 17.01 7.93 7.01
C GLU A 311 15.64 8.50 6.61
N GLU A 312 15.08 9.37 7.44
CA GLU A 312 13.86 10.13 7.14
C GLU A 312 14.14 11.14 6.03
N LEU A 313 15.25 11.88 6.10
CA LEU A 313 15.65 12.83 5.07
C LEU A 313 15.80 12.16 3.70
N GLN A 314 16.34 10.94 3.66
CA GLN A 314 16.42 10.17 2.42
C GLN A 314 15.02 9.82 1.86
N ALA A 315 14.07 9.43 2.72
CA ALA A 315 12.70 9.15 2.28
C ALA A 315 12.00 10.43 1.81
N THR A 316 12.04 11.50 2.60
CA THR A 316 11.45 12.80 2.27
C THR A 316 12.01 13.36 0.98
N ALA A 317 13.33 13.32 0.77
CA ALA A 317 13.94 13.78 -0.48
C ALA A 317 13.43 13.00 -1.71
N ALA A 318 13.28 11.67 -1.58
CA ALA A 318 12.72 10.85 -2.64
C ALA A 318 11.23 11.15 -2.88
N HIS A 319 10.45 11.32 -1.79
CA HIS A 319 9.02 11.62 -1.81
C HIS A 319 8.74 12.95 -2.53
N GLU A 320 9.36 14.04 -2.07
CA GLU A 320 9.13 15.36 -2.66
C GLU A 320 9.63 15.42 -4.11
N PHE A 321 10.79 14.83 -4.39
CA PHE A 321 11.26 14.76 -5.78
C PHE A 321 10.31 13.96 -6.67
N MET A 322 9.62 12.94 -6.12
CA MET A 322 8.61 12.21 -6.87
C MET A 322 7.42 13.09 -7.25
N HIS A 323 6.96 13.98 -6.39
CA HIS A 323 5.92 14.95 -6.77
C HIS A 323 6.36 15.82 -7.94
N TYR A 324 7.62 16.23 -7.99
CA TYR A 324 8.15 16.98 -9.13
C TYR A 324 8.16 16.14 -10.42
N VAL A 325 8.50 14.85 -10.32
CA VAL A 325 8.45 13.91 -11.47
C VAL A 325 7.02 13.66 -11.94
N GLN A 326 6.08 13.57 -11.00
CA GLN A 326 4.67 13.34 -11.24
C GLN A 326 4.03 14.45 -12.10
N ASP A 327 4.51 15.70 -12.01
CA ASP A 327 4.06 16.83 -12.82
C ASP A 327 4.14 16.56 -14.34
N TYR A 328 5.11 15.75 -14.78
CA TYR A 328 5.24 15.36 -16.19
C TYR A 328 4.16 14.40 -16.68
N TYR A 329 3.50 13.69 -15.76
CA TYR A 329 2.53 12.66 -16.06
C TYR A 329 1.11 13.10 -15.76
N TYR A 330 0.94 14.10 -14.90
CA TYR A 330 -0.34 14.47 -14.34
C TYR A 330 -0.69 15.92 -14.71
N VAL A 331 -1.63 16.11 -15.63
CA VAL A 331 -2.07 17.46 -16.04
C VAL A 331 -2.88 18.11 -14.91
N GLN A 332 -2.41 19.24 -14.35
CA GLN A 332 -3.11 20.10 -13.38
C GLN A 332 -3.94 19.35 -12.31
N LEU A 333 -3.28 18.53 -11.47
CA LEU A 333 -3.96 17.76 -10.41
C LEU A 333 -3.89 18.39 -9.00
N PHE A 334 -3.27 19.57 -8.86
CA PHE A 334 -2.98 20.14 -7.53
C PHE A 334 -4.13 20.93 -6.89
N SER A 335 -5.16 21.34 -7.66
CA SER A 335 -6.30 22.10 -7.12
C SER A 335 -7.48 21.24 -6.69
N ASP A 336 -7.61 20.01 -7.21
CA ASP A 336 -8.77 19.14 -6.97
C ASP A 336 -8.43 18.00 -6.00
N TYR A 337 -9.07 18.02 -4.82
CA TYR A 337 -9.00 16.97 -3.80
C TYR A 337 -9.24 15.54 -4.33
N THR A 338 -9.86 15.39 -5.50
CA THR A 338 -10.17 14.10 -6.13
C THR A 338 -8.95 13.31 -6.60
N THR A 339 -7.79 13.96 -6.76
CA THR A 339 -6.57 13.33 -7.28
C THR A 339 -5.34 13.49 -6.40
N LYS A 340 -5.35 14.41 -5.43
CA LYS A 340 -4.27 14.54 -4.44
C LYS A 340 -3.92 13.19 -3.79
N TRP A 341 -4.93 12.39 -3.42
CA TRP A 341 -4.69 11.06 -2.83
C TRP A 341 -3.79 10.16 -3.68
N TRP A 342 -3.87 10.24 -5.02
CA TRP A 342 -3.07 9.44 -5.92
C TRP A 342 -1.62 9.91 -5.98
N LEU A 343 -1.42 11.24 -5.94
CA LEU A 343 -0.09 11.85 -5.87
C LEU A 343 0.66 11.34 -4.65
N GLU A 344 0.05 11.49 -3.48
CA GLU A 344 0.61 11.05 -2.19
C GLU A 344 0.78 9.52 -2.15
N ALA A 345 -0.24 8.75 -2.55
CA ALA A 345 -0.17 7.29 -2.55
C ALA A 345 0.98 6.76 -3.43
N THR A 346 1.25 7.40 -4.57
CA THR A 346 2.36 7.01 -5.45
C THR A 346 3.71 7.60 -5.02
N ALA A 347 3.73 8.76 -4.34
CA ALA A 347 4.94 9.36 -3.79
C ALA A 347 5.57 8.50 -2.69
N THR A 348 4.75 7.82 -1.87
CA THR A 348 5.25 6.84 -0.88
C THR A 348 5.94 5.60 -1.48
N LEU A 349 5.96 5.45 -2.81
CA LEU A 349 6.75 4.41 -3.50
C LEU A 349 8.13 4.91 -3.93
N ALA A 350 8.43 6.20 -3.77
CA ALA A 350 9.65 6.82 -4.26
C ALA A 350 10.89 6.27 -3.55
N ASP A 351 10.83 6.11 -2.23
CA ASP A 351 11.92 5.52 -1.45
C ASP A 351 12.29 4.09 -1.91
N ARG A 352 11.32 3.34 -2.47
CA ARG A 352 11.53 2.03 -3.09
C ARG A 352 12.20 2.10 -4.46
N ILE A 353 11.93 3.17 -5.23
CA ILE A 353 12.63 3.43 -6.49
C ILE A 353 14.09 3.77 -6.22
N VAL A 354 14.32 4.66 -5.24
CA VAL A 354 15.65 5.22 -4.93
C VAL A 354 16.50 4.24 -4.12
N ASN A 355 15.92 3.57 -3.13
CA ASN A 355 16.62 2.65 -2.23
C ASN A 355 15.83 1.35 -2.03
N PRO A 356 15.83 0.42 -3.02
CA PRO A 356 15.06 -0.81 -2.95
C PRO A 356 15.51 -1.78 -1.84
N THR A 357 16.67 -1.53 -1.22
CA THR A 357 17.25 -2.36 -0.14
C THR A 357 17.04 -1.78 1.26
N LYS A 358 16.31 -0.67 1.40
CA LYS A 358 16.02 -0.04 2.69
C LYS A 358 15.30 -1.03 3.62
N SER A 359 15.59 -0.95 4.91
CA SER A 359 14.98 -1.80 5.94
C SER A 359 13.51 -1.46 6.23
N TRP A 360 13.08 -0.27 5.81
CA TRP A 360 11.72 0.22 5.94
C TRP A 360 11.33 1.03 4.71
N PHE A 361 10.03 1.19 4.49
CA PHE A 361 9.48 2.02 3.42
C PHE A 361 8.30 2.81 3.98
N GLU A 362 8.18 4.06 3.56
CA GLU A 362 7.17 5.01 4.04
C GLU A 362 5.74 4.47 3.93
N SER A 363 5.43 3.84 2.80
CA SER A 363 4.11 3.23 2.58
C SER A 363 3.76 2.13 3.59
N TYR A 364 4.75 1.43 4.15
CA TYR A 364 4.52 0.45 5.22
C TYR A 364 4.16 1.14 6.53
N ASP A 365 4.80 2.26 6.85
CA ASP A 365 4.54 2.98 8.11
C ASP A 365 3.16 3.58 8.18
N TYR A 366 2.70 4.15 7.07
CA TYR A 366 1.37 4.71 6.98
C TYR A 366 0.30 3.61 6.97
N SER A 367 0.56 2.49 6.27
CA SER A 367 -0.47 1.47 6.06
C SER A 367 -0.56 0.46 7.21
N ASN A 368 0.57 0.10 7.82
CA ASN A 368 0.59 -0.92 8.85
C ASN A 368 -0.27 -0.49 10.03
N LEU A 369 -1.20 -1.36 10.45
CA LEU A 369 -2.15 -1.09 11.53
C LEU A 369 -3.10 0.10 11.26
N GLN A 370 -3.22 0.58 10.02
CA GLN A 370 -4.14 1.66 9.66
C GLN A 370 -5.14 1.25 8.58
N VAL A 371 -4.89 0.19 7.81
CA VAL A 371 -5.79 -0.26 6.72
C VAL A 371 -7.22 -0.52 7.20
N ASP A 372 -7.41 -0.98 8.43
CA ASP A 372 -8.73 -1.21 9.03
C ASP A 372 -9.54 0.08 9.25
N ASN A 373 -8.90 1.22 9.42
CA ASN A 373 -9.57 2.52 9.48
C ASN A 373 -10.19 2.93 8.14
N TYR A 374 -9.74 2.34 7.01
CA TYR A 374 -10.10 2.83 5.67
C TYR A 374 -10.71 1.77 4.76
N MET A 375 -10.48 0.48 4.99
CA MET A 375 -10.94 -0.60 4.10
C MET A 375 -12.47 -0.64 3.92
N HIS A 376 -13.24 -0.07 4.85
CA HIS A 376 -14.71 0.02 4.77
C HIS A 376 -15.23 1.04 3.73
N LYS A 377 -14.34 1.90 3.23
CA LYS A 377 -14.57 2.84 2.13
C LYS A 377 -14.03 2.24 0.83
N ALA A 378 -14.32 2.88 -0.30
CA ALA A 378 -13.62 2.50 -1.52
C ALA A 378 -12.13 2.82 -1.38
N TRP A 379 -11.25 1.98 -1.94
CA TRP A 379 -9.79 2.19 -1.90
C TRP A 379 -9.37 3.61 -2.37
N ASP A 380 -10.13 4.18 -3.31
CA ASP A 380 -9.90 5.50 -3.88
C ASP A 380 -10.79 6.61 -3.27
N ASP A 381 -11.46 6.34 -2.14
CA ASP A 381 -12.22 7.31 -1.33
C ASP A 381 -11.36 7.79 -0.15
N CYS A 382 -10.27 8.49 -0.50
CA CYS A 382 -9.28 9.01 0.42
C CYS A 382 -9.33 10.56 0.41
N ALA A 383 -10.24 11.13 1.20
CA ALA A 383 -10.54 12.57 1.14
C ALA A 383 -9.56 13.46 1.94
N SER A 384 -8.71 12.90 2.81
CA SER A 384 -7.76 13.66 3.62
C SER A 384 -6.56 12.82 4.07
N ASP A 385 -5.47 13.48 4.42
CA ASP A 385 -4.38 12.94 5.24
C ASP A 385 -4.95 12.29 6.54
N PRO A 386 -4.48 11.11 6.98
CA PRO A 386 -3.46 10.22 6.36
C PRO A 386 -4.03 9.15 5.43
N ALA A 387 -5.31 9.22 5.06
CA ALA A 387 -5.95 8.22 4.20
C ALA A 387 -5.25 8.08 2.84
N TRP A 388 -4.71 9.19 2.32
CA TRP A 388 -3.95 9.23 1.07
C TRP A 388 -2.78 8.23 1.08
N TYR A 389 -1.97 8.26 2.13
CA TYR A 389 -0.79 7.42 2.27
C TYR A 389 -1.14 5.95 2.51
N VAL A 390 -2.25 5.67 3.22
CA VAL A 390 -2.74 4.29 3.43
C VAL A 390 -3.13 3.63 2.11
N ALA A 391 -3.65 4.39 1.14
CA ALA A 391 -3.94 3.86 -0.19
C ALA A 391 -2.68 3.38 -0.92
N GLY A 392 -1.51 3.96 -0.61
CA GLY A 392 -0.19 3.53 -1.09
C GLY A 392 0.21 2.12 -0.63
N GLY A 393 -0.41 1.61 0.44
CA GLY A 393 -0.23 0.22 0.90
C GLY A 393 -0.61 -0.82 -0.15
N PHE A 394 -1.70 -0.61 -0.89
CA PHE A 394 -2.10 -1.50 -1.98
C PHE A 394 -1.12 -1.44 -3.15
N LEU A 395 -0.64 -0.25 -3.52
CA LEU A 395 0.38 -0.11 -4.58
C LEU A 395 1.71 -0.75 -4.17
N THR A 396 2.01 -0.73 -2.88
CA THR A 396 3.18 -1.40 -2.32
C THR A 396 3.03 -2.91 -2.36
N TYR A 397 1.85 -3.43 -2.07
CA TYR A 397 1.55 -4.85 -2.30
C TYR A 397 1.78 -5.23 -3.76
N LEU A 398 1.26 -4.46 -4.71
CA LEU A 398 1.44 -4.73 -6.15
C LEU A 398 2.91 -4.75 -6.57
N SER A 399 3.75 -3.88 -5.99
CA SER A 399 5.16 -3.74 -6.37
C SER A 399 6.13 -4.65 -5.62
N ALA A 400 5.72 -5.25 -4.50
CA ALA A 400 6.64 -6.02 -3.66
C ALA A 400 6.14 -7.41 -3.23
N HIS A 401 4.83 -7.64 -3.20
CA HIS A 401 4.24 -8.80 -2.51
C HIS A 401 3.21 -9.58 -3.34
N ARG A 402 2.70 -9.01 -4.43
CA ARG A 402 1.77 -9.73 -5.30
C ARG A 402 2.40 -11.02 -5.84
N ILE A 403 1.58 -12.04 -6.06
CA ILE A 403 2.05 -13.28 -6.66
C ILE A 403 2.40 -13.03 -8.14
N GLY A 404 3.55 -13.54 -8.58
CA GLY A 404 4.00 -13.44 -9.96
C GLY A 404 4.83 -12.19 -10.23
N THR A 405 4.69 -11.60 -11.42
CA THR A 405 5.52 -10.45 -11.84
C THR A 405 5.14 -9.18 -11.08
N HIS A 406 6.02 -8.65 -10.24
CA HIS A 406 5.69 -7.44 -9.49
C HIS A 406 5.49 -6.22 -10.39
N ALA A 407 4.58 -5.34 -9.98
CA ALA A 407 4.37 -4.06 -10.65
C ALA A 407 5.62 -3.17 -10.51
N SER A 408 5.99 -2.49 -11.59
CA SER A 408 7.04 -1.47 -11.53
C SER A 408 6.46 -0.18 -10.93
N PRO A 409 7.01 0.37 -9.84
CA PRO A 409 6.57 1.67 -9.32
C PRO A 409 6.58 2.77 -10.38
N ALA A 410 7.61 2.78 -11.25
CA ALA A 410 7.70 3.74 -12.36
C ALA A 410 6.57 3.58 -13.38
N GLU A 411 6.13 2.35 -13.66
CA GLU A 411 5.00 2.13 -14.56
C GLU A 411 3.66 2.49 -13.91
N ILE A 412 3.51 2.29 -12.60
CA ILE A 412 2.34 2.76 -11.83
C ILE A 412 2.24 4.29 -11.92
N ILE A 413 3.34 5.01 -11.71
CA ILE A 413 3.39 6.48 -11.82
C ILE A 413 2.96 6.94 -13.22
N LYS A 414 3.42 6.25 -14.28
CA LYS A 414 3.01 6.56 -15.66
C LYS A 414 1.51 6.32 -15.96
N GLN A 415 0.77 5.62 -15.10
CA GLN A 415 -0.66 5.36 -15.32
C GLN A 415 -1.57 6.54 -15.00
N GLY A 416 -1.06 7.63 -14.39
CA GLY A 416 -1.87 8.85 -14.28
C GLY A 416 -1.94 9.63 -15.58
N GLY A 417 -2.66 10.76 -15.58
CA GLY A 417 -2.76 11.63 -16.76
C GLY A 417 -4.14 12.19 -17.09
N ALA A 418 -5.17 11.86 -16.31
CA ALA A 418 -6.46 12.52 -16.40
C ALA A 418 -7.16 12.60 -15.04
N ASN A 419 -8.05 13.59 -14.91
CA ASN A 419 -8.75 13.87 -13.66
C ASN A 419 -9.77 12.76 -13.35
N GLY A 420 -9.75 12.31 -12.10
CA GLY A 420 -10.84 11.53 -11.51
C GLY A 420 -10.47 10.09 -11.13
N PRO A 421 -10.96 9.60 -9.97
CA PRO A 421 -10.66 8.24 -9.50
C PRO A 421 -11.00 7.12 -10.49
N SER A 422 -12.06 7.28 -11.29
CA SER A 422 -12.48 6.28 -12.29
C SER A 422 -11.44 6.02 -13.38
N TYR A 423 -10.77 7.09 -13.83
CA TYR A 423 -9.70 6.99 -14.81
C TYR A 423 -8.53 6.21 -14.23
N ILE A 424 -8.07 6.59 -13.03
CA ILE A 424 -6.95 5.93 -12.34
C ILE A 424 -7.22 4.44 -12.15
N ARG A 425 -8.42 4.06 -11.66
CA ARG A 425 -8.81 2.64 -11.53
C ARG A 425 -8.73 1.91 -12.87
N THR A 426 -9.18 2.55 -13.95
CA THR A 426 -9.21 1.93 -15.28
C THR A 426 -7.82 1.82 -15.90
N ALA A 427 -6.96 2.83 -15.74
CA ALA A 427 -5.58 2.80 -16.20
C ALA A 427 -4.78 1.72 -15.45
N LEU A 428 -4.88 1.68 -14.12
CA LEU A 428 -4.22 0.66 -13.31
C LEU A 428 -4.74 -0.75 -13.63
N ASP A 429 -6.05 -0.95 -13.75
CA ASP A 429 -6.64 -2.23 -14.16
C ASP A 429 -6.15 -2.69 -15.54
N GLY A 430 -6.02 -1.75 -16.49
CA GLY A 430 -5.46 -2.00 -17.82
C GLY A 430 -3.99 -2.43 -17.75
N TYR A 431 -3.16 -1.72 -16.98
CA TYR A 431 -1.76 -2.07 -16.77
C TYR A 431 -1.60 -3.47 -16.16
N LEU A 432 -2.36 -3.76 -15.09
CA LEU A 432 -2.34 -5.07 -14.42
C LEU A 432 -2.66 -6.21 -15.41
N LYS A 433 -3.70 -6.04 -16.23
CA LYS A 433 -4.13 -7.05 -17.21
C LYS A 433 -3.15 -7.24 -18.34
N THR A 434 -2.66 -6.14 -18.90
CA THR A 434 -1.84 -6.16 -20.12
C THR A 434 -0.38 -6.49 -19.84
N SER A 435 0.16 -6.04 -18.71
CA SER A 435 1.59 -6.07 -18.44
C SER A 435 1.99 -7.09 -17.37
N LEU A 436 1.07 -7.42 -16.45
CA LEU A 436 1.39 -8.26 -15.28
C LEU A 436 0.65 -9.59 -15.26
N SER A 437 -0.05 -9.95 -16.34
CA SER A 437 -0.90 -11.14 -16.46
C SER A 437 -1.91 -11.29 -15.32
N SER A 438 -2.33 -10.16 -14.74
CA SER A 438 -3.33 -10.13 -13.69
C SER A 438 -4.74 -10.24 -14.28
N PRO A 439 -5.70 -10.86 -13.59
CA PRO A 439 -7.11 -10.78 -13.98
C PRO A 439 -7.71 -9.36 -13.80
N GLY A 440 -7.02 -8.46 -13.11
CA GLY A 440 -7.43 -7.06 -12.94
C GLY A 440 -7.31 -6.55 -11.52
N ILE A 441 -7.64 -5.27 -11.32
CA ILE A 441 -7.48 -4.57 -10.03
C ILE A 441 -8.33 -5.17 -8.90
N GLY A 442 -9.52 -5.69 -9.23
CA GLY A 442 -10.44 -6.29 -8.25
C GLY A 442 -9.87 -7.51 -7.53
N PRO A 443 -9.45 -8.55 -8.28
CA PRO A 443 -8.76 -9.70 -7.69
C PRO A 443 -7.47 -9.35 -6.94
N GLU A 444 -6.65 -8.43 -7.46
CA GLU A 444 -5.42 -8.00 -6.76
C GLU A 444 -5.74 -7.28 -5.44
N PHE A 445 -6.76 -6.42 -5.42
CA PHE A 445 -7.22 -5.77 -4.19
C PHE A 445 -7.69 -6.79 -3.16
N HIS A 446 -8.38 -7.83 -3.60
CA HIS A 446 -8.74 -8.94 -2.74
C HIS A 446 -7.54 -9.68 -2.16
N ASP A 447 -6.56 -10.02 -3.00
CA ASP A 447 -5.37 -10.75 -2.55
C ASP A 447 -4.58 -9.90 -1.54
N TYR A 448 -4.52 -8.58 -1.75
CA TYR A 448 -3.98 -7.62 -0.80
C TYR A 448 -4.69 -7.66 0.55
N ILE A 449 -6.03 -7.58 0.58
CA ILE A 449 -6.80 -7.60 1.83
C ILE A 449 -6.66 -8.94 2.55
N VAL A 450 -6.67 -10.06 1.83
CA VAL A 450 -6.45 -11.38 2.43
C VAL A 450 -5.03 -11.48 3.01
N TRP A 451 -4.02 -11.04 2.26
CA TRP A 451 -2.62 -11.02 2.70
C TRP A 451 -2.42 -10.17 3.96
N ALA A 452 -3.02 -8.98 4.01
CA ALA A 452 -2.95 -8.08 5.17
C ALA A 452 -3.73 -8.64 6.38
N TYR A 453 -4.89 -9.26 6.15
CA TYR A 453 -5.69 -9.88 7.21
C TYR A 453 -5.00 -11.11 7.81
N GLN A 454 -4.34 -11.91 6.98
CA GLN A 454 -3.58 -13.08 7.42
C GLN A 454 -2.23 -12.73 8.07
N GLY A 455 -1.84 -11.46 8.08
CA GLY A 455 -0.55 -11.02 8.64
C GLY A 455 0.64 -11.56 7.86
N SER A 456 0.47 -11.85 6.57
CA SER A 456 1.48 -12.49 5.71
C SER A 456 2.59 -11.53 5.25
N GLY A 457 2.60 -10.30 5.74
CA GLY A 457 3.62 -9.31 5.42
C GLY A 457 3.71 -8.15 6.41
N PRO A 458 4.40 -7.06 6.02
CA PRO A 458 4.65 -5.91 6.89
C PRO A 458 3.40 -5.05 7.10
N ILE A 459 2.44 -5.04 6.18
CA ILE A 459 1.16 -4.36 6.36
C ILE A 459 0.18 -5.37 6.97
N ARG A 460 -0.38 -5.02 8.14
CA ARG A 460 -1.32 -5.86 8.88
C ARG A 460 -2.54 -5.07 9.30
N LEU A 461 -3.68 -5.73 9.41
CA LEU A 461 -4.86 -5.20 10.08
C LEU A 461 -4.67 -5.31 11.61
N GLN A 462 -5.11 -4.33 12.42
CA GLN A 462 -4.89 -4.37 13.88
C GLN A 462 -5.57 -5.57 14.55
N ASN A 463 -6.55 -6.18 13.88
CA ASN A 463 -7.40 -7.26 14.36
C ASN A 463 -7.75 -7.15 15.86
N PRO A 464 -8.13 -5.96 16.37
CA PRO A 464 -8.27 -5.75 17.80
C PRO A 464 -9.41 -6.62 18.32
N ALA A 465 -9.32 -7.00 19.60
CA ALA A 465 -10.44 -7.59 20.29
C ALA A 465 -11.68 -6.70 20.08
N PRO A 466 -12.86 -7.27 19.83
CA PRO A 466 -14.09 -6.53 19.64
C PRO A 466 -14.35 -5.65 20.87
N SER A 467 -13.99 -4.38 20.78
CA SER A 467 -14.11 -3.42 21.86
C SER A 467 -15.51 -2.77 21.82
N ALA A 468 -15.89 -2.07 22.89
CA ALA A 468 -17.11 -1.26 22.88
C ALA A 468 -17.07 -0.13 21.83
N THR A 469 -15.87 0.25 21.38
CA THR A 469 -15.65 1.17 20.27
C THR A 469 -15.34 0.35 19.02
N ALA A 470 -16.36 0.04 18.23
CA ALA A 470 -16.19 -0.70 16.98
C ALA A 470 -15.30 0.11 16.02
N MET A 471 -14.29 -0.54 15.42
CA MET A 471 -13.56 0.06 14.30
C MET A 471 -14.53 0.27 13.14
N PRO A 472 -14.36 1.30 12.30
CA PRO A 472 -15.28 1.56 11.17
C PRO A 472 -15.45 0.37 10.19
N ALA A 473 -14.43 -0.48 10.07
CA ALA A 473 -14.48 -1.71 9.26
C ALA A 473 -15.06 -2.94 9.95
N ASP A 474 -15.34 -2.86 11.25
CA ASP A 474 -15.96 -3.96 11.98
C ASP A 474 -17.48 -3.92 11.83
N LEU A 475 -18.06 -5.08 11.56
CA LEU A 475 -19.48 -5.35 11.72
C LEU A 475 -19.62 -6.23 12.96
N PRO A 476 -19.79 -5.65 14.16
CA PRO A 476 -19.91 -6.45 15.37
C PRO A 476 -21.20 -7.26 15.31
N ILE A 477 -21.08 -8.59 15.42
CA ILE A 477 -22.20 -9.53 15.47
C ILE A 477 -22.26 -10.10 16.89
N ARG A 478 -23.27 -9.69 17.66
CA ARG A 478 -23.39 -10.00 19.09
C ARG A 478 -24.55 -10.96 19.30
N LEU A 479 -24.23 -12.23 19.51
CA LEU A 479 -25.22 -13.29 19.64
C LEU A 479 -25.33 -13.79 21.08
N ALA A 480 -26.55 -13.95 21.58
CA ALA A 480 -26.88 -14.86 22.66
C ALA A 480 -27.36 -16.22 22.13
N ASN A 481 -27.44 -17.21 23.01
CA ASN A 481 -27.90 -18.55 22.67
C ASN A 481 -29.35 -18.56 22.15
N GLY A 482 -29.55 -19.20 21.01
CA GLY A 482 -30.81 -19.26 20.29
C GLY A 482 -31.09 -18.00 19.46
N GLU A 483 -30.17 -17.03 19.44
CA GLU A 483 -30.31 -15.84 18.62
C GLU A 483 -29.76 -16.04 17.22
N THR A 484 -30.36 -15.28 16.29
CA THR A 484 -29.92 -15.18 14.92
C THR A 484 -29.75 -13.71 14.57
N GLU A 485 -28.61 -13.35 13.99
CA GLU A 485 -28.31 -12.00 13.51
C GLU A 485 -27.97 -12.06 12.02
N THR A 486 -28.33 -11.03 11.26
CA THR A 486 -28.02 -10.96 9.82
C THR A 486 -27.20 -9.71 9.52
N ALA A 487 -25.98 -9.90 9.01
CA ALA A 487 -25.17 -8.84 8.45
C ALA A 487 -25.60 -8.56 7.01
N LYS A 488 -26.21 -7.39 6.79
CA LYS A 488 -26.63 -6.90 5.47
C LYS A 488 -26.31 -5.41 5.34
N THR A 489 -25.14 -5.11 4.81
CA THR A 489 -24.67 -3.72 4.62
C THR A 489 -24.08 -3.54 3.23
N SER A 490 -24.11 -2.31 2.72
CA SER A 490 -23.53 -1.99 1.42
C SER A 490 -22.02 -1.75 1.54
N PHE A 491 -21.28 -2.32 0.60
CA PHE A 491 -19.84 -2.22 0.46
C PHE A 491 -19.55 -1.43 -0.81
N PRO A 492 -18.83 -0.30 -0.71
CA PRO A 492 -18.31 0.39 -1.89
C PRO A 492 -17.49 -0.54 -2.78
N ARG A 493 -17.25 -0.13 -4.03
CA ARG A 493 -16.25 -0.76 -4.91
C ARG A 493 -14.89 -0.87 -4.19
N LEU A 494 -14.07 -1.88 -4.50
CA LEU A 494 -12.73 -2.07 -3.94
C LEU A 494 -12.67 -1.77 -2.43
N SER A 495 -13.52 -2.43 -1.65
CA SER A 495 -13.64 -2.24 -0.20
C SER A 495 -13.78 -3.57 0.52
N ALA A 496 -13.63 -3.57 1.83
CA ALA A 496 -13.79 -4.73 2.67
C ALA A 496 -14.23 -4.37 4.10
N ARG A 497 -14.85 -5.34 4.78
CA ARG A 497 -15.24 -5.24 6.20
C ARG A 497 -15.13 -6.62 6.83
N VAL A 498 -15.06 -6.65 8.16
CA VAL A 498 -14.96 -7.88 8.93
C VAL A 498 -16.18 -8.00 9.84
N ALA A 499 -17.02 -9.02 9.61
CA ALA A 499 -18.05 -9.38 10.58
C ALA A 499 -17.42 -10.16 11.72
N LYS A 500 -17.29 -9.53 12.89
CA LYS A 500 -16.66 -10.11 14.08
C LYS A 500 -17.75 -10.70 14.97
N VAL A 501 -17.82 -12.03 15.03
CA VAL A 501 -18.82 -12.73 15.84
C VAL A 501 -18.32 -12.90 17.26
N VAL A 502 -19.06 -12.30 18.20
CA VAL A 502 -18.82 -12.40 19.63
C VAL A 502 -20.05 -12.94 20.35
N LEU A 503 -19.80 -13.54 21.52
CA LEU A 503 -20.87 -13.93 22.43
C LEU A 503 -21.25 -12.76 23.32
N ASN A 504 -22.53 -12.65 23.64
CA ASN A 504 -22.99 -11.67 24.62
C ASN A 504 -22.49 -12.03 26.03
N ASP A 505 -21.95 -11.03 26.73
CA ASP A 505 -21.20 -11.13 28.01
C ASP A 505 -21.98 -11.75 29.20
N ASN A 506 -23.26 -12.07 29.03
CA ASN A 506 -24.17 -12.54 30.08
C ASN A 506 -24.43 -14.06 30.08
N GLU A 507 -23.75 -14.84 29.23
CA GLU A 507 -23.97 -16.30 29.19
C GLU A 507 -23.05 -17.09 30.15
N ASP A 508 -23.63 -18.05 30.87
CA ASP A 508 -22.91 -18.91 31.81
C ASP A 508 -21.79 -19.74 31.12
N TRP A 509 -20.55 -19.39 31.44
CA TRP A 509 -19.33 -20.12 31.11
C TRP A 509 -19.32 -21.50 31.81
N PRO A 510 -18.88 -22.61 31.17
CA PRO A 510 -17.87 -22.72 30.12
C PRO A 510 -18.30 -23.63 28.94
N LEU A 511 -19.40 -23.32 28.27
CA LEU A 511 -19.97 -24.25 27.27
C LEU A 511 -19.57 -23.89 25.84
N ALA A 512 -19.28 -24.92 25.05
CA ALA A 512 -19.06 -24.79 23.61
C ALA A 512 -20.39 -24.45 22.92
N HIS A 513 -20.36 -23.44 22.05
CA HIS A 513 -21.49 -23.06 21.24
C HIS A 513 -21.29 -23.57 19.81
N ARG A 514 -22.39 -23.97 19.17
CA ARG A 514 -22.45 -24.23 17.74
C ARG A 514 -22.83 -22.93 17.06
N LEU A 515 -21.90 -22.38 16.26
CA LEU A 515 -22.15 -21.24 15.39
C LEU A 515 -22.43 -21.77 13.98
N ALA A 516 -23.61 -21.45 13.45
CA ALA A 516 -23.94 -21.64 12.04
C ALA A 516 -23.84 -20.30 11.31
N ILE A 517 -23.09 -20.27 10.22
CA ILE A 517 -22.90 -19.10 9.35
C ILE A 517 -23.51 -19.46 8.00
N ARG A 518 -24.55 -18.74 7.58
CA ARG A 518 -25.26 -18.98 6.32
C ARG A 518 -25.12 -17.79 5.41
N ALA A 519 -24.40 -17.97 4.31
CA ALA A 519 -24.19 -16.93 3.33
C ALA A 519 -25.39 -16.87 2.37
N LYS A 520 -26.53 -16.32 2.83
CA LYS A 520 -27.78 -16.28 2.04
C LYS A 520 -27.55 -15.69 0.64
N THR A 521 -26.85 -14.56 0.57
CA THR A 521 -26.41 -14.00 -0.71
C THR A 521 -24.99 -13.45 -0.59
N VAL A 522 -24.16 -13.77 -1.58
CA VAL A 522 -22.84 -13.16 -1.80
C VAL A 522 -22.80 -12.77 -3.26
N PRO A 523 -22.87 -11.46 -3.61
CA PRO A 523 -22.80 -11.01 -4.99
C PRO A 523 -21.55 -11.55 -5.70
N ALA A 524 -21.62 -11.79 -7.01
CA ALA A 524 -20.50 -12.36 -7.76
C ALA A 524 -19.22 -11.49 -7.72
N SER A 525 -19.39 -10.18 -7.53
CA SER A 525 -18.30 -9.22 -7.31
C SER A 525 -17.69 -9.27 -5.91
N MET A 526 -18.24 -10.06 -4.99
CA MET A 526 -17.75 -10.17 -3.62
C MET A 526 -17.15 -11.55 -3.32
N LYS A 527 -16.25 -11.57 -2.34
CA LYS A 527 -15.74 -12.78 -1.70
C LYS A 527 -15.98 -12.72 -0.21
N ALA A 528 -16.29 -13.88 0.37
CA ALA A 528 -16.52 -14.05 1.80
C ALA A 528 -15.67 -15.21 2.32
N TYR A 529 -14.97 -14.98 3.44
CA TYR A 529 -14.08 -15.97 4.05
C TYR A 529 -14.32 -16.02 5.56
N ALA A 530 -14.52 -17.22 6.09
CA ALA A 530 -14.61 -17.45 7.52
C ALA A 530 -13.23 -17.81 8.09
N TYR A 531 -12.86 -17.17 9.20
CA TYR A 531 -11.63 -17.40 9.94
C TYR A 531 -11.94 -17.66 11.41
N ALA A 532 -11.22 -18.60 12.03
CA ALA A 532 -11.11 -18.65 13.48
C ALA A 532 -9.96 -17.74 13.90
N VAL A 533 -10.20 -16.86 14.86
CA VAL A 533 -9.18 -15.97 15.43
C VAL A 533 -8.85 -16.46 16.83
N GLU A 534 -7.61 -16.87 17.03
CA GLU A 534 -7.09 -17.39 18.29
C GLU A 534 -6.53 -16.26 19.18
N PRO A 535 -6.37 -16.52 20.50
CA PRO A 535 -5.57 -15.70 21.40
C PRO A 535 -4.27 -15.18 20.76
N GLY A 536 -4.03 -13.87 20.85
CA GLY A 536 -2.87 -13.23 20.22
C GLY A 536 -3.05 -12.84 18.75
N GLY A 537 -4.26 -12.98 18.19
CA GLY A 537 -4.59 -12.50 16.84
C GLY A 537 -4.20 -13.44 15.71
N VAL A 538 -3.78 -14.67 16.02
CA VAL A 538 -3.48 -15.70 15.01
C VAL A 538 -4.77 -16.08 14.31
N VAL A 539 -4.80 -15.92 13.00
CA VAL A 539 -5.98 -16.26 12.18
C VAL A 539 -5.79 -17.61 11.50
N ARG A 540 -6.81 -18.45 11.56
CA ARG A 540 -6.86 -19.76 10.92
C ARG A 540 -8.04 -19.79 9.96
N TYR A 541 -7.75 -20.01 8.68
CA TYR A 541 -8.77 -20.15 7.65
C TYR A 541 -9.71 -21.32 7.94
N LEU A 542 -11.03 -21.09 7.79
CA LEU A 542 -12.05 -22.12 7.95
C LEU A 542 -12.65 -22.51 6.60
N ALA A 543 -13.21 -21.53 5.86
CA ALA A 543 -13.87 -21.77 4.58
C ALA A 543 -14.05 -20.49 3.76
N ALA A 544 -14.17 -20.63 2.45
CA ALA A 544 -14.75 -19.63 1.56
C ALA A 544 -16.26 -19.87 1.49
N LEU A 545 -17.04 -18.78 1.42
CA LEU A 545 -18.51 -18.83 1.41
C LEU A 545 -19.04 -18.21 0.12
N ALA A 546 -19.71 -19.01 -0.70
CA ALA A 546 -20.52 -18.55 -1.83
C ALA A 546 -21.98 -18.31 -1.40
N GLY A 547 -22.76 -17.64 -2.26
CA GLY A 547 -24.19 -17.47 -2.03
C GLY A 547 -24.92 -18.82 -1.98
N GLY A 548 -25.60 -19.09 -0.86
CA GLY A 548 -26.27 -20.36 -0.56
C GLY A 548 -25.47 -21.30 0.36
N ASP A 549 -24.17 -21.02 0.59
CA ASP A 549 -23.34 -21.87 1.44
C ASP A 549 -23.68 -21.73 2.93
N SER A 550 -23.35 -22.78 3.68
CA SER A 550 -23.49 -22.82 5.13
C SER A 550 -22.26 -23.46 5.76
N LEU A 551 -21.72 -22.82 6.79
CA LEU A 551 -20.62 -23.31 7.61
C LEU A 551 -21.12 -23.51 9.04
N VAL A 552 -20.84 -24.66 9.62
CA VAL A 552 -21.06 -24.91 11.05
C VAL A 552 -19.70 -25.06 11.71
N THR A 553 -19.44 -24.22 12.72
CA THR A 553 -18.21 -24.27 13.51
C THR A 553 -18.51 -24.22 15.01
N GLN A 554 -17.51 -24.56 15.82
CA GLN A 554 -17.60 -24.43 17.26
C GLN A 554 -16.96 -23.13 17.69
N LEU A 555 -17.69 -22.34 18.48
CA LEU A 555 -17.13 -21.22 19.20
C LEU A 555 -16.80 -21.68 20.63
N ARG A 556 -15.51 -21.70 20.97
CA ARG A 556 -15.02 -22.08 22.30
C ARG A 556 -14.53 -20.84 23.02
N LEU A 557 -15.22 -20.45 24.06
CA LEU A 557 -14.75 -19.42 24.96
C LEU A 557 -13.67 -20.01 25.89
N ARG A 558 -12.46 -19.46 25.88
CA ARG A 558 -11.44 -19.74 26.91
C ARG A 558 -11.51 -18.66 27.98
N PRO A 559 -11.80 -19.00 29.25
CA PRO A 559 -11.79 -18.00 30.31
C PRO A 559 -10.35 -17.60 30.59
N GLY A 560 -10.02 -16.30 30.46
CA GLY A 560 -8.74 -15.75 30.87
C GLY A 560 -8.32 -14.49 30.11
N PRO A 561 -7.30 -13.76 30.62
CA PRO A 561 -6.79 -12.52 30.03
C PRO A 561 -6.10 -12.70 28.66
N ALA A 562 -6.00 -13.94 28.15
CA ALA A 562 -5.34 -14.28 26.90
C ALA A 562 -6.17 -13.98 25.63
N GLY A 563 -7.40 -13.46 25.77
CA GLY A 563 -8.25 -13.07 24.64
C GLY A 563 -9.24 -14.15 24.22
N GLU A 564 -10.35 -13.71 23.66
CA GLU A 564 -11.45 -14.57 23.21
C GLU A 564 -11.09 -15.23 21.87
N THR A 565 -11.36 -16.53 21.76
CA THR A 565 -11.41 -17.18 20.44
C THR A 565 -12.70 -16.74 19.77
N ARG A 566 -12.61 -16.07 18.63
CA ARG A 566 -13.77 -15.59 17.87
C ARG A 566 -13.76 -16.15 16.45
N VAL A 567 -14.88 -15.97 15.77
CA VAL A 567 -14.99 -16.26 14.34
C VAL A 567 -15.25 -14.96 13.61
N ASP A 568 -14.41 -14.69 12.63
CA ASP A 568 -14.51 -13.52 11.77
C ASP A 568 -14.97 -13.96 10.38
N VAL A 569 -15.83 -13.18 9.75
CA VAL A 569 -16.16 -13.31 8.31
C VAL A 569 -15.65 -12.08 7.58
N LEU A 570 -14.57 -12.25 6.83
CA LEU A 570 -13.97 -11.23 5.98
C LEU A 570 -14.77 -11.13 4.67
N LEU A 571 -15.36 -9.96 4.42
CA LEU A 571 -16.18 -9.66 3.25
C LEU A 571 -15.44 -8.63 2.38
N ILE A 572 -15.21 -8.94 1.12
CA ILE A 572 -14.43 -8.12 0.19
C ILE A 572 -15.24 -7.87 -1.08
N ASN A 573 -15.47 -6.61 -1.45
CA ASN A 573 -15.99 -6.23 -2.76
C ASN A 573 -14.84 -6.00 -3.74
N GLN A 574 -14.72 -6.88 -4.73
CA GLN A 574 -13.73 -6.83 -5.80
C GLN A 574 -14.22 -6.02 -7.01
N SER A 575 -15.45 -5.51 -7.01
CA SER A 575 -15.91 -4.69 -8.14
C SER A 575 -15.04 -3.46 -8.26
N LYS A 576 -14.62 -3.16 -9.50
CA LYS A 576 -13.89 -1.94 -9.83
C LYS A 576 -14.79 -0.71 -9.77
N ASP A 577 -16.09 -0.85 -10.01
CA ASP A 577 -16.98 0.29 -10.25
C ASP A 577 -18.25 0.28 -9.39
N ASP A 578 -18.73 -0.90 -8.99
CA ASP A 578 -20.03 -1.05 -8.35
C ASP A 578 -19.94 -1.33 -6.85
N ALA A 579 -20.88 -0.78 -6.10
CA ALA A 579 -21.14 -1.24 -4.75
C ALA A 579 -21.83 -2.61 -4.75
N ALA A 580 -21.70 -3.35 -3.65
CA ALA A 580 -22.32 -4.66 -3.49
C ALA A 580 -22.83 -4.85 -2.05
N THR A 581 -23.85 -5.67 -1.84
CA THR A 581 -24.46 -5.92 -0.52
C THR A 581 -24.62 -7.43 -0.33
N PRO A 582 -23.80 -8.06 0.54
CA PRO A 582 -24.01 -9.45 0.92
C PRO A 582 -25.09 -9.55 1.99
N GLU A 583 -25.62 -10.76 2.19
CA GLU A 583 -26.50 -11.10 3.30
C GLU A 583 -25.97 -12.37 3.96
N ILE A 584 -25.37 -12.23 5.15
CA ILE A 584 -24.81 -13.33 5.94
C ILE A 584 -25.59 -13.44 7.25
N GLU A 585 -26.18 -14.61 7.49
CA GLU A 585 -26.90 -14.92 8.72
C GLU A 585 -26.00 -15.73 9.67
N PHE A 586 -26.00 -15.35 10.94
CA PHE A 586 -25.27 -16.01 12.02
C PHE A 586 -26.27 -16.51 13.05
N ASP A 587 -26.24 -17.80 13.33
CA ASP A 587 -27.17 -18.48 14.23
C ASP A 587 -26.36 -19.22 15.30
N LEU A 588 -26.54 -18.82 16.55
CA LEU A 588 -25.81 -19.38 17.68
C LEU A 588 -26.72 -20.30 18.49
N ASN A 589 -26.34 -21.57 18.59
CA ASN A 589 -27.04 -22.53 19.44
C ASN A 589 -26.07 -23.17 20.41
N ARG A 590 -26.43 -23.18 21.69
CA ARG A 590 -25.74 -23.91 22.73
C ARG A 590 -25.75 -25.38 22.37
N LEU A 591 -24.59 -26.02 22.45
CA LEU A 591 -24.51 -27.48 22.38
C LEU A 591 -25.14 -28.01 23.66
N VAL A 592 -26.45 -28.22 23.66
CA VAL A 592 -27.12 -28.94 24.73
C VAL A 592 -26.63 -30.37 24.62
N SER A 593 -25.99 -30.88 25.68
CA SER A 593 -25.68 -32.31 25.77
C SER A 593 -26.96 -33.09 25.51
N VAL A 594 -27.06 -33.77 24.37
CA VAL A 594 -28.19 -34.65 24.09
C VAL A 594 -27.98 -35.87 24.98
N ALA A 595 -28.73 -35.94 26.08
CA ALA A 595 -28.93 -37.21 26.76
C ALA A 595 -29.77 -38.09 25.82
N LEU A 596 -29.11 -38.97 25.08
CA LEU A 596 -29.81 -40.03 24.37
C LEU A 596 -30.34 -41.00 25.43
N GLY A 597 -31.63 -40.85 25.78
CA GLY A 597 -32.37 -41.88 26.46
C GLY A 597 -32.58 -43.04 25.50
N VAL A 598 -31.59 -43.94 25.41
CA VAL A 598 -31.74 -45.15 24.61
C VAL A 598 -32.56 -46.13 25.44
N ASN A 599 -33.88 -46.12 25.23
CA ASN A 599 -34.79 -47.11 25.82
C ASN A 599 -34.79 -48.43 25.02
N GLU A 600 -34.00 -48.53 23.96
CA GLU A 600 -33.82 -49.75 23.17
C GLU A 600 -32.40 -50.27 23.32
N LYS A 601 -32.25 -51.60 23.32
CA LYS A 601 -30.95 -52.27 23.28
C LYS A 601 -30.17 -51.71 22.08
N ILE A 602 -29.03 -51.04 22.34
CA ILE A 602 -28.07 -50.72 21.29
C ILE A 602 -27.50 -52.05 20.83
N ASP A 603 -27.92 -52.53 19.65
CA ASP A 603 -27.26 -53.65 19.00
C ASP A 603 -25.82 -53.22 18.65
N GLY A 604 -24.83 -54.07 18.91
CA GLY A 604 -23.39 -53.72 18.94
C GLY A 604 -22.78 -53.23 17.61
N ARG A 605 -23.61 -53.03 16.58
CA ARG A 605 -23.25 -52.59 15.23
C ARG A 605 -23.30 -51.07 15.04
N CYS A 606 -23.78 -50.30 16.03
CA CYS A 606 -23.92 -48.84 15.94
C CYS A 606 -22.77 -48.05 16.59
N LEU A 607 -21.77 -48.74 17.13
CA LEU A 607 -20.61 -48.15 17.81
C LEU A 607 -19.34 -48.52 17.04
N ASP A 608 -18.59 -47.51 16.63
CA ASP A 608 -17.30 -47.67 15.93
C ASP A 608 -16.17 -47.04 16.76
N LEU A 609 -15.00 -47.65 16.75
CA LEU A 609 -13.80 -47.18 17.46
C LEU A 609 -12.82 -46.60 16.45
N HIS A 610 -12.62 -45.28 16.50
CA HIS A 610 -11.58 -44.61 15.73
C HIS A 610 -10.46 -44.16 16.69
N GLY A 611 -9.37 -44.93 16.75
CA GLY A 611 -8.30 -44.71 17.73
C GLY A 611 -8.77 -44.98 19.16
N ASN A 612 -8.52 -44.05 20.09
CA ASN A 612 -8.88 -44.19 21.50
C ASN A 612 -10.31 -43.70 21.83
N GLN A 613 -11.19 -43.56 20.83
CA GLN A 613 -12.50 -42.91 20.98
C GLN A 613 -13.65 -43.79 20.48
N VAL A 614 -14.74 -43.80 21.24
CA VAL A 614 -16.02 -44.42 20.83
C VAL A 614 -16.84 -43.40 20.06
N ARG A 615 -17.21 -43.72 18.82
CA ARG A 615 -18.12 -42.94 17.98
C ARG A 615 -19.44 -43.69 17.84
N ALA A 616 -20.56 -42.97 17.97
CA ALA A 616 -21.88 -43.54 17.74
C ALA A 616 -22.46 -42.94 16.46
N THR A 617 -22.99 -43.80 15.59
CA THR A 617 -23.70 -43.38 14.38
C THR A 617 -25.15 -43.83 14.48
N LEU A 618 -26.09 -42.90 14.45
CA LEU A 618 -27.53 -43.20 14.43
C LEU A 618 -28.11 -42.69 13.11
N ASN A 619 -28.66 -43.58 12.28
CA ASN A 619 -29.20 -43.25 10.95
C ASN A 619 -28.21 -42.53 10.02
N GLY A 620 -26.92 -42.87 10.09
CA GLY A 620 -25.87 -42.25 9.26
C GLY A 620 -25.37 -40.88 9.73
N VAL A 621 -25.85 -40.39 10.88
CA VAL A 621 -25.37 -39.13 11.48
C VAL A 621 -24.35 -39.44 12.58
N LEU A 622 -23.16 -38.84 12.47
CA LEU A 622 -22.04 -39.02 13.40
C LEU A 622 -22.23 -38.15 14.67
N PHE A 623 -22.13 -38.76 15.85
CA PHE A 623 -22.18 -38.06 17.13
C PHE A 623 -20.87 -38.24 17.91
N GLY A 624 -20.29 -37.14 18.40
CA GLY A 624 -19.14 -37.12 19.30
C GLY A 624 -18.03 -36.17 18.86
N GLY A 625 -17.82 -35.09 19.62
CA GLY A 625 -16.60 -34.28 19.54
C GLY A 625 -15.53 -34.81 20.50
N GLU A 626 -14.30 -34.33 20.32
CA GLU A 626 -13.17 -34.60 21.20
C GLU A 626 -13.54 -34.29 22.67
N GLY A 627 -13.54 -35.32 23.54
CA GLY A 627 -13.88 -35.19 24.97
C GLY A 627 -15.34 -35.41 25.36
N ALA A 628 -16.22 -35.85 24.45
CA ALA A 628 -17.59 -36.21 24.81
C ALA A 628 -17.63 -37.51 25.64
N ALA A 629 -18.05 -37.42 26.91
CA ALA A 629 -18.34 -38.60 27.72
C ALA A 629 -19.72 -39.17 27.33
N VAL A 630 -19.75 -40.40 26.84
CA VAL A 630 -21.01 -41.16 26.71
C VAL A 630 -21.34 -41.75 28.08
N THR A 631 -22.33 -41.18 28.77
CA THR A 631 -22.83 -41.74 30.05
C THR A 631 -24.17 -42.42 29.83
N GLY A 632 -24.25 -43.72 30.10
CA GLY A 632 -25.48 -44.51 30.10
C GLY A 632 -25.72 -45.21 31.44
N HIS A 633 -26.98 -45.51 31.75
CA HIS A 633 -27.34 -46.38 32.87
C HIS A 633 -27.43 -47.84 32.40
N VAL A 634 -26.61 -48.72 32.97
CA VAL A 634 -26.68 -50.17 32.72
C VAL A 634 -27.72 -50.76 33.68
N GLN A 635 -28.83 -51.29 33.15
CA GLN A 635 -29.93 -51.82 33.98
C GLN A 635 -29.79 -53.31 34.34
N THR A 636 -28.84 -54.06 33.78
CA THR A 636 -28.60 -55.48 34.15
C THR A 636 -27.12 -55.82 34.13
N ALA A 637 -26.65 -56.51 35.18
CA ALA A 637 -25.30 -57.04 35.27
C ALA A 637 -25.20 -58.35 34.49
N GLU A 638 -24.81 -58.26 33.23
CA GLU A 638 -24.30 -59.40 32.46
C GLU A 638 -23.00 -58.96 31.76
N ASP A 639 -22.06 -59.89 31.60
CA ASP A 639 -20.82 -59.65 30.87
C ASP A 639 -21.13 -59.47 29.37
N TRP A 640 -20.59 -58.42 28.75
CA TRP A 640 -20.76 -58.17 27.32
C TRP A 640 -19.46 -58.54 26.61
N SER A 641 -19.56 -59.45 25.64
CA SER A 641 -18.49 -59.77 24.69
C SER A 641 -18.90 -59.32 23.30
N PHE A 642 -18.05 -58.53 22.64
CA PHE A 642 -18.26 -58.11 21.25
C PHE A 642 -17.33 -58.92 20.35
N GLU A 643 -17.90 -59.64 19.38
CA GLU A 643 -17.13 -60.30 18.32
C GLU A 643 -17.06 -59.40 17.08
N TYR A 644 -15.84 -59.03 16.70
CA TYR A 644 -15.51 -58.43 15.40
C TYR A 644 -14.64 -59.41 14.60
N PRO A 645 -14.52 -59.26 13.26
CA PRO A 645 -13.86 -60.25 12.40
C PRO A 645 -12.40 -60.57 12.73
N THR A 646 -11.73 -59.80 13.59
CA THR A 646 -10.33 -60.05 13.97
C THR A 646 -9.97 -59.85 15.45
N ARG A 647 -10.88 -59.43 16.35
CA ARG A 647 -10.60 -59.26 17.79
C ARG A 647 -11.85 -59.41 18.67
N THR A 648 -11.65 -59.80 19.93
CA THR A 648 -12.68 -59.85 20.99
C THR A 648 -12.39 -58.78 22.04
N LEU A 649 -13.37 -57.92 22.34
CA LEU A 649 -13.32 -57.00 23.47
C LEU A 649 -14.16 -57.58 24.62
N GLU A 650 -13.52 -57.86 25.75
CA GLU A 650 -14.17 -58.36 26.97
C GLU A 650 -14.24 -57.24 28.02
N VAL A 651 -15.45 -56.84 28.42
CA VAL A 651 -15.65 -55.82 29.48
C VAL A 651 -16.17 -56.52 30.73
N LYS A 652 -15.31 -56.70 31.72
CA LYS A 652 -15.67 -57.29 33.03
C LYS A 652 -16.15 -56.24 34.00
N VAL A 653 -17.36 -56.41 34.52
CA VAL A 653 -17.90 -55.58 35.60
C VAL A 653 -17.88 -56.39 36.89
N ASN A 654 -17.01 -56.02 37.83
CA ASN A 654 -16.89 -56.72 39.11
C ASN A 654 -18.16 -56.53 39.96
N GLY A 655 -18.99 -57.57 40.01
CA GLY A 655 -20.24 -57.60 40.76
C GLY A 655 -20.04 -57.89 42.24
N ALA A 656 -20.03 -56.84 43.05
CA ALA A 656 -20.59 -56.87 44.41
C ALA A 656 -20.88 -55.43 44.86
N ALA A 657 -22.16 -55.07 44.90
CA ALA A 657 -22.72 -53.77 45.30
C ALA A 657 -22.39 -52.58 44.37
N PHE A 658 -23.23 -52.36 43.36
CA PHE A 658 -23.20 -51.12 42.56
C PHE A 658 -24.58 -50.44 42.55
N GLY A 659 -24.66 -49.33 43.28
CA GLY A 659 -25.67 -48.29 43.13
C GLY A 659 -24.92 -46.96 42.99
N GLY A 660 -24.41 -46.68 41.79
CA GLY A 660 -23.60 -45.49 41.49
C GLY A 660 -23.21 -45.43 40.01
N ALA A 661 -22.97 -44.22 39.49
CA ALA A 661 -22.56 -44.00 38.11
C ALA A 661 -21.13 -44.54 37.86
N ILE A 662 -20.92 -45.24 36.75
CA ILE A 662 -19.59 -45.66 36.30
C ILE A 662 -18.84 -44.41 35.80
N ARG A 663 -17.75 -44.04 36.49
CA ARG A 663 -16.75 -43.10 35.97
C ARG A 663 -15.48 -43.90 35.68
N ASN A 664 -15.04 -43.91 34.42
CA ASN A 664 -13.83 -44.58 33.90
C ASN A 664 -13.83 -46.12 33.97
N PRO A 665 -14.38 -46.84 32.96
CA PRO A 665 -14.05 -48.25 32.80
C PRO A 665 -12.58 -48.41 32.38
N ARG A 666 -11.88 -49.36 33.01
CA ARG A 666 -10.52 -49.74 32.65
C ARG A 666 -10.61 -50.78 31.53
N VAL A 667 -10.20 -50.40 30.32
CA VAL A 667 -10.12 -51.32 29.18
C VAL A 667 -8.78 -52.05 29.24
N VAL A 668 -8.82 -53.38 29.22
CA VAL A 668 -7.62 -54.24 29.17
C VAL A 668 -7.68 -55.00 27.85
N PHE A 669 -6.69 -54.79 26.99
CA PHE A 669 -6.50 -55.60 25.78
C PHE A 669 -5.63 -56.80 26.12
N THR A 670 -6.06 -58.00 25.79
CA THR A 670 -5.41 -59.24 26.24
C THR A 670 -4.46 -59.89 25.23
N GLU A 671 -4.19 -59.30 24.06
CA GLU A 671 -3.25 -59.88 23.08
C GLU A 671 -2.41 -58.83 22.33
N PRO A 672 -1.24 -59.20 21.75
CA PRO A 672 -0.26 -58.25 21.21
C PRO A 672 -0.79 -57.53 19.97
N THR A 673 -0.58 -56.22 19.91
CA THR A 673 -0.96 -55.34 18.80
C THR A 673 -0.07 -55.53 17.58
N GLU A 674 -0.64 -55.96 16.45
CA GLU A 674 -0.07 -55.70 15.12
C GLU A 674 -0.32 -54.24 14.72
N THR A 675 0.73 -53.59 14.20
CA THR A 675 0.80 -52.17 13.81
C THR A 675 0.38 -51.99 12.34
N ILE A 676 -0.54 -51.05 12.07
CA ILE A 676 -0.86 -50.57 10.72
C ILE A 676 0.05 -49.37 10.40
N VAL A 677 0.84 -49.48 9.34
CA VAL A 677 1.76 -48.46 8.81
C VAL A 677 1.09 -47.76 7.63
N ASP A 678 1.01 -46.42 7.66
CA ASP A 678 0.70 -45.62 6.48
C ASP A 678 1.94 -44.80 6.07
N SER A 679 2.16 -44.71 4.77
CA SER A 679 3.49 -44.73 4.14
C SER A 679 4.21 -43.38 4.04
N LEU A 680 5.49 -43.36 4.44
CA LEU A 680 6.57 -42.56 3.82
C LEU A 680 7.85 -43.41 3.81
N ALA A 681 7.86 -44.41 2.94
CA ALA A 681 9.02 -45.29 2.75
C ALA A 681 9.93 -44.71 1.65
N THR A 682 11.01 -44.04 2.03
CA THR A 682 12.14 -43.80 1.12
C THR A 682 13.53 -44.03 1.75
N ALA A 683 13.62 -44.69 2.90
CA ALA A 683 14.93 -45.02 3.47
C ALA A 683 15.07 -46.36 4.24
N GLY A 684 14.03 -47.23 4.30
CA GLY A 684 14.19 -48.58 4.87
C GLY A 684 14.25 -48.69 6.40
N TRP A 685 13.79 -47.67 7.14
CA TRP A 685 13.72 -47.71 8.61
C TRP A 685 12.32 -47.38 9.12
N MET A 686 11.92 -48.01 10.24
CA MET A 686 10.71 -47.67 10.99
C MET A 686 11.09 -47.09 12.37
N TRP A 687 10.29 -46.13 12.83
CA TRP A 687 10.40 -45.55 14.17
C TRP A 687 9.32 -46.14 15.06
N GLU A 688 9.70 -46.60 16.25
CA GLU A 688 8.73 -47.12 17.23
C GLU A 688 9.04 -46.54 18.62
N TRP A 689 7.98 -46.09 19.30
CA TRP A 689 8.05 -45.49 20.63
C TRP A 689 7.62 -46.55 21.65
N LEU A 690 8.52 -46.95 22.54
CA LEU A 690 8.24 -47.94 23.59
C LEU A 690 8.03 -47.25 24.93
N GLU A 691 6.79 -47.33 25.44
CA GLU A 691 6.30 -46.99 26.78
C GLU A 691 6.61 -45.61 27.41
N TYR A 692 5.56 -45.01 27.97
CA TYR A 692 5.50 -43.64 28.49
C TYR A 692 6.35 -43.36 29.76
N THR A 693 7.06 -44.34 30.30
CA THR A 693 7.64 -44.22 31.66
C THR A 693 9.14 -43.94 31.70
N THR A 694 9.91 -44.04 30.61
CA THR A 694 11.36 -43.74 30.66
C THR A 694 11.98 -42.98 29.48
N GLY A 695 11.25 -42.67 28.41
CA GLY A 695 11.66 -41.69 27.41
C GLY A 695 12.95 -42.02 26.61
N GLN A 696 13.06 -43.24 26.07
CA GLN A 696 14.12 -43.58 25.11
C GLN A 696 13.53 -43.94 23.73
N MET A 697 14.09 -43.38 22.67
CA MET A 697 13.83 -43.81 21.28
C MET A 697 14.84 -44.87 20.87
N SER A 698 14.36 -45.93 20.23
CA SER A 698 15.19 -46.98 19.62
C SER A 698 14.91 -47.05 18.12
N LEU A 699 15.93 -47.41 17.33
CA LEU A 699 15.83 -47.59 15.89
C LEU A 699 16.02 -49.07 15.56
N ARG A 700 15.07 -49.65 14.83
CA ARG A 700 15.14 -51.03 14.34
C ARG A 700 15.46 -51.05 12.85
N ASP A 701 16.51 -51.77 12.49
CA ASP A 701 16.87 -52.02 11.10
C ASP A 701 15.91 -53.04 10.50
N HIS A 702 15.32 -52.73 9.35
CA HIS A 702 14.29 -53.59 8.74
C HIS A 702 14.88 -54.79 7.98
N GLU A 703 16.14 -54.74 7.54
CA GLU A 703 16.77 -55.86 6.82
C GLU A 703 17.42 -56.87 7.76
N THR A 704 17.89 -56.42 8.92
CA THR A 704 18.63 -57.26 9.88
C THR A 704 17.84 -57.55 11.16
N GLU A 705 16.73 -56.85 11.39
CA GLU A 705 15.92 -56.88 12.62
C GLU A 705 16.65 -56.44 13.90
N GLU A 706 17.89 -55.97 13.82
CA GLU A 706 18.68 -55.55 14.98
C GLU A 706 18.23 -54.19 15.52
N TRP A 707 18.26 -54.06 16.85
CA TRP A 707 17.90 -52.85 17.57
C TRP A 707 19.16 -52.03 17.87
N SER A 708 19.12 -50.74 17.53
CA SER A 708 20.14 -49.77 17.91
C SER A 708 19.59 -48.78 18.92
N HIS A 709 20.34 -48.59 20.01
CA HIS A 709 20.03 -47.64 21.07
C HIS A 709 21.04 -46.48 20.99
N PRO A 710 20.72 -45.37 20.31
CA PRO A 710 21.62 -44.23 20.27
C PRO A 710 21.75 -43.64 21.68
N THR A 711 22.95 -43.71 22.25
CA THR A 711 23.27 -42.98 23.49
C THR A 711 23.45 -41.50 23.18
N PHE A 712 22.51 -40.67 23.63
CA PHE A 712 22.66 -39.22 23.64
C PHE A 712 23.39 -38.80 24.92
N SER A 713 24.63 -38.34 24.79
CA SER A 713 25.37 -37.72 25.90
C SER A 713 25.34 -36.20 25.76
N GLY A 714 24.53 -35.54 26.58
CA GLY A 714 24.51 -34.10 26.76
C GLY A 714 23.77 -33.77 28.06
N ASN A 715 24.50 -33.32 29.07
CA ASN A 715 23.94 -32.85 30.33
C ASN A 715 23.35 -31.44 30.14
N GLU A 716 22.20 -31.20 30.79
CA GLU A 716 21.47 -29.94 30.95
C GLU A 716 20.57 -29.46 29.79
N ALA A 717 19.24 -29.62 29.99
CA ALA A 717 18.24 -28.59 29.67
C ALA A 717 16.89 -28.95 30.32
N THR A 718 16.64 -28.48 31.54
CA THR A 718 15.28 -28.17 31.99
C THR A 718 14.91 -26.81 31.43
N ALA A 719 13.95 -26.74 30.52
CA ALA A 719 13.35 -25.49 30.08
C ALA A 719 11.82 -25.65 29.97
N SER A 720 11.12 -25.10 30.97
CA SER A 720 9.70 -24.76 30.86
C SER A 720 9.61 -23.34 30.30
N GLY A 721 9.17 -23.20 29.06
CA GLY A 721 8.92 -21.90 28.42
C GLY A 721 8.63 -22.05 26.93
N LEU A 722 7.52 -21.48 26.46
CA LEU A 722 7.22 -21.34 25.04
C LEU A 722 8.17 -20.28 24.45
N TYR A 723 9.00 -20.70 23.49
CA TYR A 723 9.66 -19.79 22.55
C TYR A 723 9.28 -20.21 21.13
N SER A 724 8.77 -19.26 20.35
CA SER A 724 8.73 -19.36 18.89
C SER A 724 10.04 -18.78 18.35
N VAL A 725 10.88 -19.64 17.78
CA VAL A 725 12.09 -19.23 17.04
C VAL A 725 11.88 -19.59 15.57
N TRP A 726 12.09 -18.61 14.69
CA TRP A 726 11.89 -18.73 13.25
C TRP A 726 13.18 -19.20 12.55
N GLY A 727 13.06 -20.23 11.71
CA GLY A 727 13.99 -20.60 10.62
C GLY A 727 15.45 -20.88 10.98
N PHE A 728 15.84 -22.14 11.09
CA PHE A 728 17.25 -22.55 11.08
C PHE A 728 17.51 -23.72 10.12
N GLU A 729 18.68 -23.71 9.46
CA GLU A 729 19.25 -24.86 8.77
C GLU A 729 19.82 -25.83 9.81
N VAL A 730 19.21 -27.00 10.00
CA VAL A 730 19.81 -28.05 10.84
C VAL A 730 20.80 -28.84 10.00
N ARG A 731 22.09 -28.66 10.29
CA ARG A 731 23.14 -29.58 9.84
C ARG A 731 23.39 -30.61 10.92
N ALA A 732 22.85 -31.82 10.73
CA ALA A 732 23.14 -32.94 11.60
C ALA A 732 24.15 -33.86 10.90
N SER A 733 25.19 -34.26 11.63
CA SER A 733 26.08 -35.35 11.24
C SER A 733 25.91 -36.50 12.21
N ALA A 734 25.52 -37.68 11.72
CA ALA A 734 25.53 -38.91 12.51
C ALA A 734 26.83 -39.65 12.26
N ARG A 735 27.50 -40.11 13.32
CA ARG A 735 28.65 -41.00 13.22
C ARG A 735 28.27 -42.37 13.76
N SER A 736 28.42 -43.38 12.93
CA SER A 736 28.25 -44.77 13.34
C SER A 736 29.60 -45.46 13.28
N ARG A 737 30.06 -45.96 14.43
CA ARG A 737 31.22 -46.84 14.53
C ARG A 737 30.73 -48.27 14.65
N TYR A 738 31.10 -49.08 13.68
CA TYR A 738 30.89 -50.51 13.67
C TYR A 738 32.13 -51.16 14.25
N THR A 739 31.93 -52.10 15.16
CA THR A 739 33.03 -52.88 15.75
C THR A 739 32.65 -54.34 15.57
N TRP A 740 33.53 -55.14 14.98
CA TRP A 740 33.31 -56.57 14.84
C TRP A 740 34.59 -57.34 15.12
N LEU A 741 34.45 -58.61 15.46
CA LEU A 741 35.57 -59.50 15.73
C LEU A 741 35.92 -60.26 14.45
N ASN A 742 37.13 -60.08 13.96
CA ASN A 742 37.67 -60.83 12.83
C ASN A 742 38.85 -61.67 13.31
N GLY A 743 38.68 -62.99 13.38
CA GLY A 743 39.74 -63.89 13.84
C GLY A 743 40.15 -63.74 15.32
N GLY A 744 39.31 -63.11 16.15
CA GLY A 744 39.57 -62.89 17.57
C GLY A 744 40.16 -61.53 17.92
N GLU A 745 40.47 -60.69 16.92
CA GLU A 745 40.84 -59.29 17.12
C GLU A 745 39.66 -58.37 16.78
N THR A 746 39.45 -57.34 17.61
CA THR A 746 38.35 -56.38 17.44
C THR A 746 38.78 -55.32 16.43
N GLU A 747 38.15 -55.34 15.25
CA GLU A 747 38.31 -54.30 14.24
C GLU A 747 37.13 -53.32 14.30
N SER A 748 37.36 -52.06 13.95
CA SER A 748 36.28 -51.07 13.89
C SER A 748 36.37 -50.18 12.67
N ALA A 749 35.23 -49.88 12.06
CA ALA A 749 35.11 -48.92 10.98
C ALA A 749 34.09 -47.84 11.36
N GLU A 750 34.41 -46.59 11.07
CA GLU A 750 33.54 -45.45 11.37
C GLU A 750 33.08 -44.80 10.07
N ARG A 751 31.76 -44.56 9.95
CA ARG A 751 31.18 -43.78 8.88
C ARG A 751 30.44 -42.58 9.44
N THR A 752 30.65 -41.43 8.81
CA THR A 752 29.94 -40.18 9.10
C THR A 752 28.96 -39.89 7.98
N TYR A 753 27.71 -39.64 8.34
CA TYR A 753 26.63 -39.27 7.41
C TYR A 753 26.16 -37.86 7.74
N ASN A 754 26.15 -36.99 6.73
CA ASN A 754 25.68 -35.61 6.86
C ASN A 754 24.30 -35.49 6.21
N PHE A 755 23.34 -34.94 6.95
CA PHE A 755 21.99 -34.70 6.44
C PHE A 755 21.70 -33.21 6.36
N ARG A 756 20.96 -32.81 5.34
CA ARG A 756 20.32 -31.51 5.23
C ARG A 756 18.82 -31.71 5.12
N VAL A 757 18.08 -31.11 6.04
CA VAL A 757 16.62 -31.10 6.01
C VAL A 757 16.19 -29.70 5.63
N TYR A 758 15.49 -29.57 4.50
CA TYR A 758 14.81 -28.34 4.10
C TYR A 758 13.34 -28.52 4.44
N THR A 759 12.81 -27.65 5.29
CA THR A 759 11.37 -27.52 5.45
C THR A 759 10.85 -26.63 4.33
N ASN A 760 10.17 -27.21 3.34
CA ASN A 760 9.37 -26.42 2.42
C ASN A 760 8.07 -26.01 3.13
N TYR A 761 7.73 -24.73 3.05
CA TYR A 761 6.40 -24.22 3.31
C TYR A 761 5.72 -23.92 1.99
#